data_AF-A0A9Q3EP21-F1
#
_entry.id   AF-A0A9Q3EP21-F1
#
_cell.length_a   1.000
_cell.length_b   1.000
_cell.length_c   1.000
_cell.angle_alpha   90.00
_cell.angle_beta   90.00
_cell.angle_gamma   90.00
#
_symmetry.space_group_name_H-M   'P 1'
#
loop_
_entity.id
_entity.type
_entity.pdbx_description
1 polymer ?
#
loop_
_entity_poly.entity_id
_entity_poly.type
_entity_poly.pdbx_seq_one_letter_code
_entity_poly.pdbx_strand_id
1 'polypeptide(L)'
;MILRTLTGGSPTNIDDKPIFGLSEEKSNSKDRDFFNMIEYYDNDYESPPNFGSNVIRSSKISLARLREINDALVQMSISCRLGMTQDPSLIHASRNALRYRYLTLQNLCKRIMVDNDRGNSTMICPMNSTRVDLNSIKEAQLNLAELSELDLMIEKCDWQWPTNLTKIGGNPPIYSENRQELCESLPYFRSYHGGHYISKGRTLGYLLDGSPAPRDVFADSGKVIISHGGGGSKLIKTQGDRNSSTRLTFIKSQERSSYRVKALLKCLNYQIPVALIAGTKYAGMPWLKDYYEARYFVLGFYLVTHCWPEKEAKLDEPGAYCTRFKFRFQWMASQGDPWWLLDLKRYNSLIQASAMTAKLEFEERTCCENQENNMDYVLPESQPTLASLSEVDASDTLSQTTLRSSQFGSSGRPYEGLMTCGRCNSKSYQVYQLMWMCLNEHCQEFFCESSYSQFPSKDMVYVENFLKYQPDFDKETRVPFQLQPKSLQHLQKENLQRMLNEDKNTGLYCRLCGRLSSRIFWGLLVCCNPDCRFQVELGVDYIYDASELPSTFQSYGESSFKSGYFSSITPVMIENLLVTCFKFPENEGFIVHAKRQNNKEFGKLKLGTADYLFKCYQGRLGPREFKRNRFQHFKSQGTRSQQFTLNYGAPYKYCVEVESKPWETAKRPIVEALGQLNHFVDLLNTDAPHLIGDILPQEFNELLSCCYFPGTGMNFHSDDEIGVGPLIGSLSLGSAALMKFKMKAPAQSSNLTNYNSRDLVVLELLLKHGDMVLQYGFNLQRKFRHSIKTDGFRIAATARKIEPIMINLE
;
A
#
# COMPACT_ATOMS: atom_id res chain seq x y z
N MET A 1 -41.03 14.42 25.90
CA MET A 1 -40.44 14.60 27.24
C MET A 1 -39.08 13.88 27.29
N ILE A 2 -37.94 14.34 26.80
CA ILE A 2 -37.44 15.49 26.01
C ILE A 2 -38.47 16.56 25.66
N LEU A 3 -38.43 17.69 26.37
CA LEU A 3 -39.34 18.84 26.34
C LEU A 3 -40.83 18.48 26.28
N ARG A 4 -41.42 18.30 27.47
CA ARG A 4 -42.87 18.43 27.63
C ARG A 4 -43.15 19.89 28.02
N THR A 5 -44.28 20.36 27.51
CA THR A 5 -45.13 21.48 27.97
C THR A 5 -44.81 22.88 27.48
N LEU A 6 -45.74 23.39 26.65
CA LEU A 6 -46.38 24.72 26.59
C LEU A 6 -46.84 24.90 25.13
N THR A 7 -48.02 24.45 24.68
CA THR A 7 -49.43 24.78 25.00
C THR A 7 -50.09 25.34 23.73
N GLY A 8 -50.96 24.52 23.14
CA GLY A 8 -52.31 24.86 22.66
C GLY A 8 -52.54 26.14 21.85
N GLY A 9 -52.95 25.96 20.59
CA GLY A 9 -53.65 26.97 19.81
C GLY A 9 -53.86 26.57 18.35
N SER A 10 -55.01 26.01 18.02
CA SER A 10 -55.65 26.06 16.69
C SER A 10 -57.04 26.68 16.92
N PRO A 11 -57.72 27.35 15.96
CA PRO A 11 -57.47 27.44 14.52
C PRO A 11 -57.52 28.89 13.95
N THR A 12 -57.01 29.12 12.74
CA THR A 12 -57.79 29.60 11.56
C THR A 12 -56.89 30.05 10.39
N ASN A 13 -57.20 29.48 9.23
CA ASN A 13 -56.87 29.77 7.82
C ASN A 13 -56.09 31.04 7.46
N ILE A 14 -55.14 30.89 6.52
CA ILE A 14 -55.29 31.33 5.11
C ILE A 14 -54.30 30.54 4.23
N ASP A 15 -54.74 30.27 3.00
CA ASP A 15 -54.29 29.32 2.00
C ASP A 15 -52.81 29.35 1.58
N ASP A 16 -52.24 28.16 1.33
CA ASP A 16 -51.36 27.93 0.17
C ASP A 16 -51.43 26.44 -0.26
N LYS A 17 -51.90 26.22 -1.49
CA LYS A 17 -52.02 24.90 -2.14
C LYS A 17 -50.64 24.38 -2.58
N PRO A 18 -50.29 23.10 -2.35
CA PRO A 18 -49.19 22.47 -3.07
C PRO A 18 -49.66 22.00 -4.45
N ILE A 19 -48.94 22.44 -5.48
CA ILE A 19 -49.02 21.92 -6.85
C ILE A 19 -48.23 20.60 -6.88
N PHE A 20 -48.83 19.59 -7.52
CA PHE A 20 -48.47 18.16 -7.58
C PHE A 20 -49.02 17.30 -6.44
N GLY A 21 -50.27 16.87 -6.65
CA GLY A 21 -50.93 15.83 -5.87
C GLY A 21 -50.34 14.45 -6.12
N LEU A 22 -49.97 13.80 -5.04
CA LEU A 22 -50.06 12.35 -4.89
C LEU A 22 -50.96 12.12 -3.68
N SER A 23 -52.13 11.54 -3.94
CA SER A 23 -53.12 11.14 -2.94
C SER A 23 -52.50 10.17 -1.94
N GLU A 24 -52.75 10.43 -0.65
CA GLU A 24 -52.47 9.50 0.45
C GLU A 24 -53.22 8.17 0.24
N GLU A 25 -52.54 7.19 -0.32
CA GLU A 25 -52.91 5.78 -0.16
C GLU A 25 -51.88 5.09 0.74
N LYS A 26 -52.34 4.74 1.93
CA LYS A 26 -51.82 3.74 2.88
C LYS A 26 -50.41 3.22 2.57
N SER A 27 -49.41 3.81 3.23
CA SER A 27 -48.04 3.27 3.26
C SER A 27 -48.06 1.79 3.68
N ASN A 28 -47.71 0.91 2.75
CA ASN A 28 -47.54 -0.51 3.02
C ASN A 28 -46.25 -0.71 3.84
N SER A 29 -46.22 -1.74 4.70
CA SER A 29 -45.08 -2.03 5.59
C SER A 29 -43.72 -2.19 4.86
N LYS A 30 -43.73 -2.39 3.54
CA LYS A 30 -42.56 -2.53 2.68
C LYS A 30 -41.82 -1.22 2.41
N ASP A 31 -42.48 -0.06 2.52
CA ASP A 31 -41.80 1.24 2.34
C ASP A 31 -40.97 1.62 3.57
N ARG A 32 -41.36 1.14 4.76
CA ARG A 32 -40.53 1.24 5.99
C ARG A 32 -39.26 0.41 5.89
N ASP A 33 -39.31 -0.78 5.28
CA ASP A 33 -38.13 -1.64 5.12
C ASP A 33 -37.08 -1.04 4.18
N PHE A 34 -37.50 -0.25 3.17
CA PHE A 34 -36.58 0.45 2.27
C PHE A 34 -35.89 1.65 2.95
N PHE A 35 -36.64 2.47 3.72
CA PHE A 35 -36.06 3.56 4.49
C PHE A 35 -35.21 3.09 5.68
N ASN A 36 -35.59 1.99 6.36
CA ASN A 36 -34.77 1.36 7.39
C ASN A 36 -33.48 0.73 6.83
N MET A 37 -33.47 0.31 5.55
CA MET A 37 -32.25 -0.12 4.87
C MET A 37 -31.27 1.04 4.63
N ILE A 38 -31.78 2.26 4.45
CA ILE A 38 -30.97 3.47 4.24
C ILE A 38 -30.35 3.95 5.57
N GLU A 39 -31.09 3.91 6.68
CA GLU A 39 -30.56 4.22 8.02
C GLU A 39 -29.47 3.23 8.50
N TYR A 40 -29.46 1.99 7.99
CA TYR A 40 -28.43 1.00 8.35
C TYR A 40 -27.06 1.28 7.68
N TYR A 41 -27.03 2.03 6.56
CA TYR A 41 -25.78 2.43 5.90
C TYR A 41 -25.10 3.66 6.52
N ASP A 42 -25.74 4.31 7.49
CA ASP A 42 -25.17 5.46 8.21
C ASP A 42 -24.08 5.06 9.23
N ASN A 43 -23.98 3.77 9.61
CA ASN A 43 -23.16 3.36 10.76
C ASN A 43 -21.98 2.42 10.50
N ASP A 44 -21.72 1.92 9.28
CA ASP A 44 -20.58 1.03 9.04
C ASP A 44 -19.85 1.33 7.72
N TYR A 45 -18.74 2.06 7.84
CA TYR A 45 -17.73 2.22 6.79
C TYR A 45 -16.73 1.05 6.87
N GLU A 46 -17.07 -0.11 6.30
CA GLU A 46 -16.16 -1.05 5.61
C GLU A 46 -16.87 -2.39 5.36
N SER A 47 -16.95 -2.78 4.09
CA SER A 47 -17.51 -4.04 3.55
C SER A 47 -19.05 -4.08 3.42
N PRO A 48 -19.59 -4.58 2.29
CA PRO A 48 -21.03 -4.83 2.20
C PRO A 48 -21.41 -5.98 3.16
N PRO A 49 -22.52 -5.88 3.90
CA PRO A 49 -22.99 -7.01 4.69
C PRO A 49 -23.32 -8.18 3.76
N ASN A 50 -22.90 -9.38 4.18
CA ASN A 50 -23.25 -10.62 3.54
C ASN A 50 -24.74 -10.90 3.86
N PHE A 51 -25.66 -10.38 3.05
CA PHE A 51 -27.03 -10.87 3.10
C PHE A 51 -27.00 -12.34 2.70
N GLY A 52 -27.20 -13.21 3.70
CA GLY A 52 -27.36 -14.63 3.50
C GLY A 52 -28.36 -14.90 2.39
N SER A 53 -28.12 -15.95 1.63
CA SER A 53 -28.87 -16.41 0.46
C SER A 53 -30.36 -16.72 0.69
N ASN A 54 -30.96 -16.28 1.80
CA ASN A 54 -32.32 -16.59 2.21
C ASN A 54 -33.27 -15.39 2.39
N VAL A 55 -32.88 -14.13 2.09
CA VAL A 55 -33.80 -12.97 2.23
C VAL A 55 -34.34 -12.42 0.90
N ILE A 56 -33.80 -12.82 -0.26
CA ILE A 56 -34.43 -12.46 -1.56
C ILE A 56 -35.36 -13.60 -2.00
N ARG A 57 -36.43 -13.82 -1.24
CA ARG A 57 -37.63 -14.50 -1.77
C ARG A 57 -38.80 -13.51 -1.68
N SER A 58 -39.33 -13.19 -2.87
CA SER A 58 -40.59 -12.47 -3.13
C SER A 58 -40.65 -10.94 -3.00
N SER A 59 -39.94 -10.22 -3.87
CA SER A 59 -40.46 -8.93 -4.37
C SER A 59 -40.27 -8.84 -5.88
N LYS A 60 -41.32 -9.16 -6.63
CA LYS A 60 -41.40 -8.89 -8.07
C LYS A 60 -41.48 -7.36 -8.25
N ILE A 61 -40.35 -6.69 -8.35
CA ILE A 61 -40.30 -5.30 -8.83
C ILE A 61 -40.28 -5.38 -10.36
N SER A 62 -41.27 -4.79 -11.02
CA SER A 62 -41.34 -4.79 -12.49
C SER A 62 -40.25 -3.89 -13.08
N LEU A 63 -39.78 -4.20 -14.30
CA LEU A 63 -38.86 -3.34 -15.07
C LEU A 63 -39.40 -1.91 -15.24
N ALA A 64 -40.72 -1.75 -15.32
CA ALA A 64 -41.38 -0.44 -15.37
C ALA A 64 -41.22 0.35 -14.06
N ARG A 65 -41.37 -0.31 -12.91
CA ARG A 65 -41.17 0.33 -11.60
C ARG A 65 -39.70 0.69 -11.33
N LEU A 66 -38.77 -0.12 -11.83
CA LEU A 66 -37.34 0.20 -11.81
C LEU A 66 -37.01 1.42 -12.69
N ARG A 67 -37.71 1.60 -13.83
CA ARG A 67 -37.57 2.80 -14.67
C ARG A 67 -38.13 4.05 -13.98
N GLU A 68 -39.30 3.97 -13.35
CA GLU A 68 -39.86 5.10 -12.59
C GLU A 68 -38.95 5.55 -11.44
N ILE A 69 -38.40 4.60 -10.68
CA ILE A 69 -37.44 4.89 -9.60
C ILE A 69 -36.15 5.47 -10.19
N ASN A 70 -35.67 4.95 -11.33
CA ASN A 70 -34.51 5.48 -12.04
C ASN A 70 -34.71 6.94 -12.46
N ASP A 71 -35.86 7.26 -13.05
CA ASP A 71 -36.15 8.60 -13.53
C ASP A 71 -36.30 9.58 -12.38
N ALA A 72 -36.92 9.17 -11.26
CA ALA A 72 -37.00 9.96 -10.04
C ALA A 72 -35.61 10.24 -9.42
N LEU A 73 -34.72 9.25 -9.37
CA LEU A 73 -33.36 9.40 -8.81
C LEU A 73 -32.45 10.25 -9.72
N VAL A 74 -32.59 10.14 -11.04
CA VAL A 74 -31.88 10.99 -12.01
C VAL A 74 -32.35 12.44 -11.89
N GLN A 75 -33.67 12.68 -11.77
CA GLN A 75 -34.22 14.02 -11.56
C GLN A 75 -33.78 14.64 -10.22
N MET A 76 -33.69 13.83 -9.14
CA MET A 76 -33.09 14.26 -7.87
C MET A 76 -31.59 14.61 -8.01
N SER A 77 -30.82 13.82 -8.75
CA SER A 77 -29.39 14.08 -9.01
C SER A 77 -29.17 15.36 -9.82
N ILE A 78 -30.03 15.62 -10.82
CA ILE A 78 -30.01 16.84 -11.63
C ILE A 78 -30.38 18.06 -10.75
N SER A 79 -31.39 17.93 -9.90
CA SER A 79 -31.82 19.00 -8.98
C SER A 79 -30.72 19.35 -7.96
N CYS A 80 -29.97 18.37 -7.45
CA CYS A 80 -28.79 18.60 -6.61
C CYS A 80 -27.65 19.28 -7.39
N ARG A 81 -27.45 18.93 -8.67
CA ARG A 81 -26.43 19.53 -9.55
C ARG A 81 -26.71 20.99 -9.91
N LEU A 82 -27.99 21.36 -10.03
CA LEU A 82 -28.44 22.73 -10.34
C LEU A 82 -28.51 23.64 -9.11
N GLY A 83 -28.09 23.17 -7.93
CA GLY A 83 -28.09 23.97 -6.69
C GLY A 83 -29.49 24.25 -6.12
N MET A 84 -30.50 23.48 -6.54
CA MET A 84 -31.90 23.67 -6.13
C MET A 84 -32.21 23.10 -4.75
N THR A 85 -31.26 22.39 -4.13
CA THR A 85 -31.33 21.95 -2.73
C THR A 85 -29.96 22.13 -2.05
N GLN A 86 -29.96 22.70 -0.85
CA GLN A 86 -28.78 22.85 0.01
C GLN A 86 -28.77 21.86 1.19
N ASP A 87 -29.73 20.94 1.26
CA ASP A 87 -29.83 19.97 2.35
C ASP A 87 -28.79 18.85 2.20
N PRO A 88 -27.80 18.75 3.10
CA PRO A 88 -26.75 17.73 3.04
C PRO A 88 -27.30 16.30 3.10
N SER A 89 -28.43 16.09 3.79
CA SER A 89 -29.04 14.77 4.03
C SER A 89 -29.64 14.20 2.73
N LEU A 90 -30.32 15.06 1.97
CA LEU A 90 -30.90 14.71 0.65
C LEU A 90 -29.81 14.47 -0.40
N ILE A 91 -28.72 15.24 -0.36
CA ILE A 91 -27.55 15.05 -1.22
C ILE A 91 -26.84 13.72 -0.90
N HIS A 92 -26.71 13.38 0.38
CA HIS A 92 -26.11 12.12 0.83
C HIS A 92 -26.96 10.90 0.44
N ALA A 93 -28.27 10.95 0.70
CA ALA A 93 -29.21 9.88 0.37
C ALA A 93 -29.28 9.58 -1.14
N SER A 94 -29.33 10.62 -1.97
CA SER A 94 -29.36 10.48 -3.43
C SER A 94 -28.05 9.87 -3.99
N ARG A 95 -26.91 10.13 -3.36
CA ARG A 95 -25.62 9.51 -3.72
C ARG A 95 -25.51 8.05 -3.28
N ASN A 96 -25.96 7.70 -2.08
CA ASN A 96 -26.00 6.31 -1.61
C ASN A 96 -26.90 5.45 -2.51
N ALA A 97 -28.01 5.99 -2.99
CA ALA A 97 -28.87 5.33 -3.97
C ALA A 97 -28.15 5.06 -5.31
N LEU A 98 -27.34 6.00 -5.79
CA LEU A 98 -26.53 5.84 -7.01
C LEU A 98 -25.38 4.81 -6.83
N ARG A 99 -24.75 4.79 -5.65
CA ARG A 99 -23.73 3.80 -5.29
C ARG A 99 -24.30 2.38 -5.19
N TYR A 100 -25.48 2.24 -4.58
CA TYR A 100 -26.21 0.97 -4.54
C TYR A 100 -26.57 0.48 -5.96
N ARG A 101 -26.98 1.39 -6.85
CA ARG A 101 -27.21 1.11 -8.28
C ARG A 101 -25.94 0.62 -8.99
N TYR A 102 -24.79 1.25 -8.77
CA TYR A 102 -23.51 0.84 -9.37
C TYR A 102 -23.14 -0.59 -8.98
N LEU A 103 -23.19 -0.90 -7.67
CA LEU A 103 -22.87 -2.24 -7.15
C LEU A 103 -23.83 -3.31 -7.68
N THR A 104 -25.12 -2.97 -7.77
CA THR A 104 -26.15 -3.87 -8.31
C THR A 104 -25.91 -4.17 -9.79
N LEU A 105 -25.62 -3.15 -10.61
CA LEU A 105 -25.30 -3.31 -12.04
C LEU A 105 -23.98 -4.08 -12.25
N GLN A 106 -22.95 -3.81 -11.45
CA GLN A 106 -21.68 -4.54 -11.52
C GLN A 106 -21.88 -6.04 -11.24
N ASN A 107 -22.69 -6.38 -10.25
CA ASN A 107 -23.01 -7.76 -9.90
C ASN A 107 -23.87 -8.44 -10.99
N LEU A 108 -24.79 -7.70 -11.62
CA LEU A 108 -25.59 -8.19 -12.74
C LEU A 108 -24.70 -8.48 -13.96
N CYS A 109 -23.79 -7.57 -14.33
CA CYS A 109 -22.84 -7.75 -15.43
C CYS A 109 -21.87 -8.92 -15.17
N LYS A 110 -21.38 -9.09 -13.94
CA LYS A 110 -20.54 -10.24 -13.56
C LYS A 110 -21.27 -11.57 -13.72
N ARG A 111 -22.55 -11.64 -13.35
CA ARG A 111 -23.38 -12.85 -13.56
C ARG A 111 -23.56 -13.16 -15.04
N ILE A 112 -23.85 -12.14 -15.86
CA ILE A 112 -24.01 -12.30 -17.31
C ILE A 112 -22.70 -12.76 -17.99
N MET A 113 -21.54 -12.27 -17.53
CA MET A 113 -20.24 -12.68 -18.09
C MET A 113 -19.83 -14.11 -17.71
N VAL A 114 -20.11 -14.55 -16.48
CA VAL A 114 -19.81 -15.93 -16.03
C VAL A 114 -20.64 -16.98 -16.79
N ASP A 115 -21.84 -16.62 -17.25
CA ASP A 115 -22.69 -17.52 -18.04
C ASP A 115 -22.25 -17.62 -19.51
N ASN A 116 -21.57 -16.60 -20.06
CA ASN A 116 -21.04 -16.61 -21.44
C ASN A 116 -19.79 -17.49 -21.61
N ASP A 117 -18.91 -17.58 -20.60
CA ASP A 117 -17.69 -18.42 -20.64
C ASP A 117 -18.01 -19.94 -20.60
N ARG A 118 -19.27 -20.33 -20.36
CA ARG A 118 -19.73 -21.72 -20.35
C ARG A 118 -20.28 -22.22 -21.70
N GLY A 119 -20.14 -21.43 -22.78
CA GLY A 119 -20.41 -21.89 -24.14
C GLY A 119 -21.89 -22.10 -24.51
N ASN A 120 -22.83 -21.55 -23.74
CA ASN A 120 -24.26 -21.59 -24.10
C ASN A 120 -24.62 -20.39 -24.99
N SER A 121 -24.66 -20.60 -26.31
CA SER A 121 -25.05 -19.60 -27.32
C SER A 121 -26.56 -19.34 -27.41
N THR A 122 -27.35 -19.79 -26.45
CA THR A 122 -28.80 -19.53 -26.36
C THR A 122 -29.21 -19.26 -24.92
N MET A 123 -29.36 -17.99 -24.55
CA MET A 123 -30.03 -17.61 -23.31
C MET A 123 -31.55 -17.57 -23.52
N ILE A 124 -32.26 -18.54 -22.94
CA ILE A 124 -33.65 -18.36 -22.52
C ILE A 124 -33.60 -17.99 -21.03
N CYS A 125 -33.89 -16.73 -20.71
CA CYS A 125 -34.15 -16.32 -19.34
C CYS A 125 -35.49 -16.92 -18.91
N PRO A 126 -35.59 -17.72 -17.83
CA PRO A 126 -36.87 -18.22 -17.35
C PRO A 126 -37.53 -17.10 -16.54
N MET A 127 -38.06 -16.10 -17.23
CA MET A 127 -39.18 -15.21 -16.87
C MET A 127 -39.32 -14.15 -17.98
N ASN A 128 -40.17 -14.44 -18.95
CA ASN A 128 -40.66 -13.60 -20.06
C ASN A 128 -39.64 -13.08 -21.10
N SER A 129 -40.02 -13.29 -22.36
CA SER A 129 -39.27 -13.01 -23.58
C SER A 129 -38.91 -11.53 -23.74
N THR A 130 -37.63 -11.20 -23.58
CA THR A 130 -37.03 -10.04 -24.27
C THR A 130 -35.56 -10.37 -24.55
N ARG A 131 -35.18 -10.37 -25.83
CA ARG A 131 -33.76 -10.41 -26.24
C ARG A 131 -33.07 -9.18 -25.66
N VAL A 132 -31.97 -9.38 -24.93
CA VAL A 132 -31.13 -8.26 -24.45
C VAL A 132 -30.34 -7.74 -25.65
N ASP A 133 -30.61 -6.48 -26.03
CA ASP A 133 -29.91 -5.79 -27.14
C ASP A 133 -28.48 -5.40 -26.72
N LEU A 134 -27.51 -5.68 -27.60
CA LEU A 134 -26.10 -5.32 -27.43
C LEU A 134 -25.90 -3.80 -27.32
N ASN A 135 -26.78 -2.98 -27.89
CA ASN A 135 -26.74 -1.52 -27.72
C ASN A 135 -27.13 -1.11 -26.29
N SER A 136 -28.08 -1.79 -25.66
CA SER A 136 -28.43 -1.56 -24.25
C SER A 136 -27.30 -1.95 -23.30
N ILE A 137 -26.48 -2.94 -23.66
CA ILE A 137 -25.26 -3.30 -22.92
C ILE A 137 -24.19 -2.20 -23.07
N LYS A 138 -24.01 -1.66 -24.28
CA LYS A 138 -23.10 -0.53 -24.53
C LYS A 138 -23.54 0.74 -23.81
N GLU A 139 -24.83 1.08 -23.83
CA GLU A 139 -25.40 2.19 -23.05
C GLU A 139 -25.26 1.97 -21.55
N ALA A 140 -25.48 0.75 -21.04
CA ALA A 140 -25.25 0.44 -19.63
C ALA A 140 -23.77 0.60 -19.25
N GLN A 141 -22.83 0.22 -20.14
CA GLN A 141 -21.39 0.42 -19.95
C GLN A 141 -20.98 1.90 -19.98
N LEU A 142 -21.57 2.70 -20.88
CA LEU A 142 -21.41 4.16 -20.94
C LEU A 142 -21.93 4.83 -19.67
N ASN A 143 -23.15 4.49 -19.24
CA ASN A 143 -23.73 4.96 -17.98
C ASN A 143 -22.92 4.53 -16.76
N LEU A 144 -22.31 3.33 -16.77
CA LEU A 144 -21.40 2.85 -15.72
C LEU A 144 -20.10 3.65 -15.67
N ALA A 145 -19.58 4.09 -16.82
CA ALA A 145 -18.40 4.96 -16.88
C ALA A 145 -18.71 6.35 -16.30
N GLU A 146 -19.84 6.95 -16.68
CA GLU A 146 -20.32 8.24 -16.13
C GLU A 146 -20.65 8.14 -14.63
N LEU A 147 -21.27 7.04 -14.19
CA LEU A 147 -21.53 6.79 -12.76
C LEU A 147 -20.23 6.51 -11.96
N SER A 148 -19.21 5.91 -12.58
CA SER A 148 -17.89 5.75 -11.95
C SER A 148 -17.18 7.08 -11.71
N GLU A 149 -17.41 8.08 -12.57
CA GLU A 149 -16.95 9.45 -12.32
C GLU A 149 -17.74 10.14 -11.20
N LEU A 150 -19.01 9.76 -11.01
CA LEU A 150 -19.85 10.23 -9.91
C LEU A 150 -19.44 9.67 -8.54
N ASP A 151 -19.11 8.38 -8.44
CA ASP A 151 -18.53 7.73 -7.25
C ASP A 151 -17.12 8.28 -6.89
N LEU A 152 -16.54 9.04 -7.81
CA LEU A 152 -15.25 9.72 -7.69
C LEU A 152 -15.38 11.20 -7.31
N MET A 153 -16.60 11.74 -7.14
CA MET A 153 -16.81 13.09 -6.62
C MET A 153 -16.23 13.18 -5.21
N ILE A 154 -15.40 14.20 -5.01
CA ILE A 154 -14.69 14.39 -3.76
C ILE A 154 -15.56 15.23 -2.86
N GLU A 155 -16.18 14.59 -1.88
CA GLU A 155 -16.92 15.30 -0.85
C GLU A 155 -15.94 16.09 0.01
N LYS A 156 -16.22 17.40 0.12
CA LYS A 156 -15.43 18.36 0.88
C LYS A 156 -16.13 18.83 2.15
N CYS A 157 -17.29 18.26 2.48
CA CYS A 157 -18.06 18.63 3.69
C CYS A 157 -17.26 18.35 4.96
N ASP A 158 -16.59 17.20 5.03
CA ASP A 158 -15.84 16.75 6.21
C ASP A 158 -14.37 17.22 6.20
N TRP A 159 -14.02 18.12 5.27
CA TRP A 159 -12.66 18.64 5.21
C TRP A 159 -12.43 19.63 6.34
N GLN A 160 -11.24 19.53 6.92
CA GLN A 160 -10.85 20.23 8.13
C GLN A 160 -9.73 21.23 7.85
N TRP A 161 -9.53 22.19 8.73
CA TRP A 161 -8.37 23.07 8.67
C TRP A 161 -7.09 22.29 8.99
N PRO A 162 -6.03 22.41 8.18
CA PRO A 162 -4.79 21.69 8.42
C PRO A 162 -4.09 22.19 9.70
N THR A 163 -3.56 21.26 10.50
CA THR A 163 -2.71 21.59 11.63
C THR A 163 -1.33 22.07 11.15
N ASN A 164 -0.82 23.13 11.76
CA ASN A 164 0.56 23.57 11.52
C ASN A 164 1.55 22.57 12.13
N LEU A 165 2.38 21.98 11.26
CA LEU A 165 3.44 21.05 11.69
C LEU A 165 4.61 21.85 12.26
N THR A 166 5.01 21.52 13.49
CA THR A 166 6.14 22.16 14.18
C THR A 166 7.13 21.12 14.67
N LYS A 167 8.41 21.49 14.75
CA LYS A 167 9.45 20.60 15.27
C LYS A 167 9.18 20.19 16.71
N ILE A 168 9.57 18.96 17.06
CA ILE A 168 9.38 18.38 18.39
C ILE A 168 10.75 18.11 19.01
N GLY A 169 11.13 18.91 20.02
CA GLY A 169 12.44 18.76 20.66
C GLY A 169 13.62 18.87 19.68
N GLY A 170 13.50 19.75 18.67
CA GLY A 170 14.49 19.90 17.60
C GLY A 170 14.34 18.92 16.43
N ASN A 171 13.61 17.81 16.62
CA ASN A 171 13.33 16.85 15.56
C ASN A 171 12.25 17.34 14.59
N PRO A 172 12.23 16.84 13.35
CA PRO A 172 11.14 17.11 12.42
C PRO A 172 9.80 16.62 12.97
N PRO A 173 8.68 17.29 12.62
CA PRO A 173 7.35 16.98 13.15
C PRO A 173 6.94 15.52 12.93
N ILE A 174 7.25 14.97 11.75
CA ILE A 174 6.92 13.60 11.37
C ILE A 174 8.05 13.07 10.49
N TYR A 175 8.78 12.05 10.96
CA TYR A 175 9.91 11.49 10.22
C TYR A 175 10.04 9.98 10.41
N SER A 176 10.77 9.33 9.50
CA SER A 176 11.10 7.91 9.60
C SER A 176 12.50 7.59 9.09
N GLU A 177 13.10 6.51 9.57
CA GLU A 177 14.40 5.98 9.15
C GLU A 177 14.28 5.16 7.87
N ASN A 178 13.14 4.51 7.66
CA ASN A 178 12.91 3.71 6.47
C ASN A 178 11.50 3.92 5.89
N ARG A 179 11.32 3.44 4.67
CA ARG A 179 10.09 3.64 3.90
C ARG A 179 8.95 2.76 4.40
N GLN A 180 9.27 1.60 4.97
CA GLN A 180 8.27 0.70 5.54
C GLN A 180 7.53 1.38 6.69
N GLU A 181 8.23 2.11 7.55
CA GLU A 181 7.63 2.88 8.63
C GLU A 181 6.64 3.94 8.14
N LEU A 182 6.95 4.63 7.03
CA LEU A 182 5.96 5.53 6.39
C LEU A 182 4.72 4.75 5.97
N CYS A 183 4.92 3.63 5.26
CA CYS A 183 3.84 2.85 4.66
C CYS A 183 2.94 2.17 5.69
N GLU A 184 3.49 1.83 6.85
CA GLU A 184 2.77 1.26 7.97
C GLU A 184 2.13 2.33 8.87
N SER A 185 2.67 3.54 8.94
CA SER A 185 2.18 4.56 9.89
C SER A 185 1.31 5.64 9.28
N LEU A 186 1.40 5.89 7.96
CA LEU A 186 0.74 7.00 7.30
C LEU A 186 -0.41 6.52 6.40
N PRO A 187 -1.67 6.95 6.63
CA PRO A 187 -2.81 6.55 5.81
C PRO A 187 -2.75 7.13 4.39
N TYR A 188 -1.97 8.20 4.20
CA TYR A 188 -1.82 8.93 2.94
C TYR A 188 -0.53 8.57 2.19
N PHE A 189 0.24 7.59 2.65
CA PHE A 189 1.40 7.10 1.88
C PHE A 189 1.68 5.63 2.17
N ARG A 190 1.19 4.72 1.31
CA ARG A 190 1.47 3.27 1.39
C ARG A 190 2.17 2.72 0.13
N SER A 191 3.14 3.49 -0.40
CA SER A 191 3.88 3.15 -1.63
C SER A 191 5.30 2.68 -1.32
N TYR A 192 5.46 1.37 -1.07
CA TYR A 192 6.73 0.75 -0.69
C TYR A 192 7.84 0.87 -1.74
N HIS A 193 7.49 1.05 -3.02
CA HIS A 193 8.46 1.14 -4.12
C HIS A 193 8.25 2.36 -5.03
N GLY A 194 7.07 2.97 -5.02
CA GLY A 194 6.73 4.09 -5.90
C GLY A 194 6.91 5.46 -5.23
N GLY A 195 7.02 6.50 -6.05
CA GLY A 195 6.99 7.89 -5.58
C GLY A 195 5.57 8.43 -5.32
N HIS A 196 4.54 7.76 -5.84
CA HIS A 196 3.14 8.16 -5.68
C HIS A 196 2.40 7.13 -4.83
N TYR A 197 1.57 7.61 -3.92
CA TYR A 197 0.49 6.84 -3.33
C TYR A 197 -0.85 7.36 -3.85
N ILE A 198 -1.57 6.49 -4.56
CA ILE A 198 -2.84 6.81 -5.21
C ILE A 198 -3.93 5.95 -4.59
N SER A 199 -5.02 6.59 -4.20
CA SER A 199 -6.21 5.95 -3.65
C SER A 199 -7.45 6.69 -4.12
N LYS A 200 -8.53 5.96 -4.43
CA LYS A 200 -9.78 6.51 -5.00
C LYS A 200 -9.52 7.43 -6.22
N GLY A 201 -8.58 7.01 -7.08
CA GLY A 201 -8.23 7.71 -8.32
C GLY A 201 -7.50 9.05 -8.16
N ARG A 202 -7.03 9.41 -6.96
CA ARG A 202 -6.29 10.66 -6.66
C ARG A 202 -4.97 10.38 -5.95
N THR A 203 -3.99 11.25 -6.15
CA THR A 203 -2.71 11.18 -5.41
C THR A 203 -2.92 11.73 -4.00
N LEU A 204 -2.72 10.91 -2.98
CA LEU A 204 -2.79 11.34 -1.57
C LEU A 204 -1.42 11.75 -1.04
N GLY A 205 -0.38 11.03 -1.45
CA GLY A 205 0.99 11.27 -1.02
C GLY A 205 1.98 11.22 -2.18
N TYR A 206 2.97 12.10 -2.15
CA TYR A 206 4.00 12.26 -3.17
C TYR A 206 5.37 12.34 -2.49
N LEU A 207 6.30 11.47 -2.92
CA LEU A 207 7.64 11.38 -2.37
C LEU A 207 8.68 11.98 -3.32
N LEU A 208 9.40 12.97 -2.80
CA LEU A 208 10.57 13.61 -3.39
C LEU A 208 11.82 12.94 -2.82
N ASP A 209 12.63 12.29 -3.66
CA ASP A 209 13.81 11.54 -3.21
C ASP A 209 14.85 11.43 -4.35
N GLY A 210 15.80 10.49 -4.29
CA GLY A 210 16.92 10.35 -5.22
C GLY A 210 16.60 9.86 -6.64
N SER A 211 15.55 10.36 -7.27
CA SER A 211 15.23 10.10 -8.68
C SER A 211 14.71 11.37 -9.37
N PRO A 212 15.51 12.46 -9.42
CA PRO A 212 15.09 13.71 -10.02
C PRO A 212 14.93 13.57 -11.54
N ALA A 213 14.02 14.34 -12.11
CA ALA A 213 13.98 14.62 -13.54
C ALA A 213 14.66 15.97 -13.83
N PRO A 214 15.09 16.22 -15.08
CA PRO A 214 15.55 17.53 -15.50
C PRO A 214 14.57 18.64 -15.07
N ARG A 215 15.12 19.74 -14.56
CA ARG A 215 14.36 20.90 -14.10
C ARG A 215 13.36 20.59 -12.97
N ASP A 216 13.56 19.54 -12.18
CA ASP A 216 12.89 19.47 -10.88
C ASP A 216 13.48 20.57 -9.98
N VAL A 217 12.63 21.31 -9.27
CA VAL A 217 13.05 22.53 -8.55
C VAL A 217 12.43 22.59 -7.16
N PHE A 218 13.24 23.05 -6.20
CA PHE A 218 12.82 23.54 -4.90
C PHE A 218 12.94 25.06 -4.92
N ALA A 219 11.82 25.78 -4.85
CA ALA A 219 11.77 27.23 -4.95
C ALA A 219 10.98 27.86 -3.81
N ASP A 220 11.20 29.16 -3.62
CA ASP A 220 10.50 29.98 -2.62
C ASP A 220 10.51 29.35 -1.21
N SER A 221 11.70 28.98 -0.75
CA SER A 221 11.91 28.27 0.54
C SER A 221 11.11 26.96 0.68
N GLY A 222 10.78 26.32 -0.44
CA GLY A 222 9.97 25.10 -0.49
C GLY A 222 8.47 25.35 -0.54
N LYS A 223 8.02 26.61 -0.63
CA LYS A 223 6.60 26.92 -0.88
C LYS A 223 6.18 26.60 -2.31
N VAL A 224 7.13 26.49 -3.24
CA VAL A 224 6.91 26.02 -4.60
C VAL A 224 7.86 24.86 -4.90
N ILE A 225 7.32 23.74 -5.34
CA ILE A 225 8.10 22.58 -5.77
C ILE A 225 7.63 22.19 -7.17
N ILE A 226 8.58 22.06 -8.10
CA ILE A 226 8.31 21.49 -9.42
C ILE A 226 8.90 20.09 -9.45
N SER A 227 8.06 19.12 -9.76
CA SER A 227 8.46 17.72 -9.91
C SER A 227 7.73 17.07 -11.08
N HIS A 228 7.97 15.79 -11.31
CA HIS A 228 7.47 15.06 -12.47
C HIS A 228 6.43 13.98 -12.12
N GLY A 229 5.66 13.54 -13.12
CA GLY A 229 4.82 12.36 -13.01
C GLY A 229 5.67 11.09 -12.90
N GLY A 230 5.25 10.14 -12.08
CA GLY A 230 5.93 8.84 -11.98
C GLY A 230 5.59 7.89 -13.13
N GLY A 231 6.47 6.91 -13.37
CA GLY A 231 6.32 5.88 -14.41
C GLY A 231 7.13 6.19 -15.68
N GLY A 232 7.21 5.23 -16.60
CA GLY A 232 7.98 5.35 -17.84
C GLY A 232 9.48 5.12 -17.70
N SER A 233 9.97 4.82 -16.49
CA SER A 233 11.38 4.51 -16.23
C SER A 233 11.64 3.03 -16.00
N LYS A 234 12.85 2.57 -16.34
CA LYS A 234 13.35 1.19 -16.13
C LYS A 234 14.75 1.24 -15.53
N LEU A 235 15.08 0.25 -14.71
CA LEU A 235 16.45 0.06 -14.22
C LEU A 235 17.30 -0.53 -15.34
N ILE A 236 18.35 0.18 -15.74
CA ILE A 236 19.33 -0.25 -16.73
C ILE A 236 20.67 -0.47 -16.01
N LYS A 237 21.35 -1.58 -16.32
CA LYS A 237 22.71 -1.85 -15.86
C LYS A 237 23.68 -1.19 -16.83
N THR A 238 24.58 -0.34 -16.36
CA THR A 238 25.72 0.09 -17.17
C THR A 238 26.74 -1.03 -17.24
N GLN A 239 27.04 -1.53 -18.44
CA GLN A 239 28.19 -2.42 -18.67
C GLN A 239 29.42 -1.51 -18.82
N GLY A 240 30.42 -1.66 -17.96
CA GLY A 240 31.65 -0.87 -18.10
C GLY A 240 32.63 -0.89 -16.94
N ASP A 241 32.20 -1.14 -15.69
CA ASP A 241 33.12 -1.15 -14.54
C ASP A 241 32.85 -2.31 -13.60
N ARG A 242 33.90 -2.77 -12.89
CA ARG A 242 33.87 -3.87 -11.90
C ARG A 242 32.84 -3.66 -10.78
N ASN A 243 32.25 -2.47 -10.67
CA ASN A 243 31.07 -2.15 -9.87
C ASN A 243 29.86 -1.84 -10.77
N SER A 244 29.01 -2.83 -11.06
CA SER A 244 27.80 -2.62 -11.87
C SER A 244 26.81 -1.69 -11.16
N SER A 245 26.82 -0.40 -11.49
CA SER A 245 25.80 0.54 -11.00
C SER A 245 24.49 0.35 -11.79
N THR A 246 23.35 0.29 -11.10
CA THR A 246 22.03 0.33 -11.75
C THR A 246 21.50 1.75 -11.74
N ARG A 247 21.17 2.29 -12.91
CA ARG A 247 20.57 3.63 -13.06
C ARG A 247 19.11 3.50 -13.48
N LEU A 248 18.23 4.27 -12.85
CA LEU A 248 16.84 4.39 -13.27
C LEU A 248 16.78 5.37 -14.44
N THR A 249 16.45 4.88 -15.63
CA THR A 249 16.44 5.65 -16.88
C THR A 249 15.02 5.77 -17.40
N PHE A 250 14.63 6.95 -17.86
CA PHE A 250 13.32 7.19 -18.48
C PHE A 250 13.33 6.78 -19.95
N ILE A 251 12.51 5.80 -20.29
CA ILE A 251 12.54 5.12 -21.59
C ILE A 251 11.20 5.13 -22.32
N LYS A 252 10.11 5.53 -21.65
CA LYS A 252 8.76 5.51 -22.20
C LYS A 252 8.02 6.80 -21.88
N SER A 253 7.48 7.44 -22.92
CA SER A 253 6.57 8.58 -22.82
C SER A 253 5.42 8.31 -21.86
N GLN A 254 5.12 9.32 -21.06
CA GLN A 254 3.94 9.40 -20.23
C GLN A 254 2.79 10.01 -21.04
N GLU A 255 1.57 9.67 -20.63
CA GLU A 255 0.33 10.15 -21.27
C GLU A 255 -0.60 10.72 -20.19
N ARG A 256 -1.53 11.61 -20.55
CA ARG A 256 -2.56 12.11 -19.61
C ARG A 256 -3.42 10.99 -19.03
N SER A 257 -3.64 9.94 -19.81
CA SER A 257 -4.34 8.70 -19.44
C SER A 257 -3.54 7.85 -18.45
N SER A 258 -2.21 8.05 -18.33
CA SER A 258 -1.34 7.27 -17.45
C SER A 258 -1.82 7.41 -16.00
N TYR A 259 -2.04 6.29 -15.32
CA TYR A 259 -2.66 6.25 -14.00
C TYR A 259 -2.10 7.26 -12.98
N ARG A 260 -0.77 7.46 -12.96
CA ARG A 260 -0.12 8.43 -12.05
C ARG A 260 -0.31 9.88 -12.46
N VAL A 261 -0.28 10.16 -13.77
CA VAL A 261 -0.52 11.50 -14.34
C VAL A 261 -2.00 11.86 -14.14
N LYS A 262 -2.92 10.96 -14.49
CA LYS A 262 -4.36 11.11 -14.28
C LYS A 262 -4.71 11.40 -12.83
N ALA A 263 -4.06 10.74 -11.87
CA ALA A 263 -4.29 10.97 -10.45
C ALA A 263 -3.85 12.37 -9.98
N LEU A 264 -2.74 12.90 -10.48
CA LEU A 264 -2.31 14.29 -10.19
C LEU A 264 -3.15 15.33 -10.95
N LEU A 265 -3.55 15.05 -12.19
CA LEU A 265 -4.51 15.88 -12.93
C LEU A 265 -5.85 15.98 -12.19
N LYS A 266 -6.29 14.89 -11.54
CA LYS A 266 -7.46 14.95 -10.66
C LYS A 266 -7.21 15.88 -9.47
N CYS A 267 -6.03 15.84 -8.85
CA CYS A 267 -5.67 16.79 -7.79
C CYS A 267 -5.65 18.25 -8.26
N LEU A 268 -5.15 18.50 -9.47
CA LEU A 268 -5.19 19.81 -10.10
C LEU A 268 -6.64 20.29 -10.33
N ASN A 269 -7.44 19.49 -11.04
CA ASN A 269 -8.77 19.89 -11.49
C ASN A 269 -9.75 20.10 -10.32
N TYR A 270 -9.63 19.31 -9.26
CA TYR A 270 -10.53 19.37 -8.09
C TYR A 270 -9.91 20.08 -6.88
N GLN A 271 -8.73 20.69 -7.04
CA GLN A 271 -7.99 21.37 -5.98
C GLN A 271 -7.87 20.48 -4.74
N ILE A 272 -7.29 19.29 -4.94
CA ILE A 272 -7.09 18.31 -3.88
C ILE A 272 -5.67 18.47 -3.32
N PRO A 273 -5.53 18.71 -2.01
CA PRO A 273 -4.24 18.71 -1.34
C PRO A 273 -3.54 17.36 -1.47
N VAL A 274 -2.23 17.41 -1.75
CA VAL A 274 -1.33 16.26 -1.78
C VAL A 274 -0.32 16.41 -0.64
N ALA A 275 -0.15 15.36 0.15
CA ALA A 275 0.87 15.33 1.19
C ALA A 275 2.25 15.08 0.54
N LEU A 276 3.17 16.04 0.69
CA LEU A 276 4.54 15.88 0.18
C LEU A 276 5.46 15.33 1.27
N ILE A 277 6.32 14.40 0.87
CA ILE A 277 7.33 13.77 1.71
C ILE A 277 8.67 13.97 1.02
N ALA A 278 9.70 14.37 1.76
CA ALA A 278 11.07 14.42 1.27
C ALA A 278 11.90 13.28 1.85
N GLY A 279 12.79 12.69 1.06
CA GLY A 279 13.87 11.86 1.55
C GLY A 279 15.19 12.64 1.62
N THR A 280 16.15 12.21 2.45
CA THR A 280 17.53 12.75 2.48
C THR A 280 18.29 12.79 1.14
N LYS A 281 17.84 12.07 0.10
CA LYS A 281 18.43 12.15 -1.26
C LYS A 281 17.75 13.20 -2.13
N TYR A 282 16.76 13.91 -1.62
CA TYR A 282 16.15 15.01 -2.33
C TYR A 282 17.09 16.22 -2.34
N ALA A 283 17.62 16.54 -3.53
CA ALA A 283 18.60 17.61 -3.71
C ALA A 283 18.10 19.00 -3.30
N GLY A 284 16.78 19.23 -3.26
CA GLY A 284 16.19 20.50 -2.83
C GLY A 284 16.29 20.77 -1.32
N MET A 285 16.59 19.75 -0.50
CA MET A 285 16.69 19.90 0.95
C MET A 285 17.93 19.12 1.49
N PRO A 286 19.15 19.54 1.11
CA PRO A 286 20.38 18.81 1.43
C PRO A 286 20.69 18.70 2.92
N TRP A 287 20.22 19.63 3.77
CA TRP A 287 20.39 19.61 5.23
C TRP A 287 19.57 18.51 5.91
N LEU A 288 18.65 17.84 5.21
CA LEU A 288 17.88 16.73 5.81
C LEU A 288 18.77 15.55 6.23
N LYS A 289 19.96 15.41 5.61
CA LYS A 289 20.94 14.37 5.97
C LYS A 289 21.55 14.56 7.36
N ASP A 290 21.43 15.75 7.94
CA ASP A 290 22.03 16.10 9.23
C ASP A 290 21.17 15.59 10.41
N TYR A 291 19.94 15.14 10.14
CA TYR A 291 19.10 14.47 11.14
C TYR A 291 19.54 13.03 11.36
N TYR A 292 19.95 12.73 12.59
CA TYR A 292 20.37 11.39 13.01
C TYR A 292 19.23 10.36 12.85
N GLU A 293 19.56 9.18 12.30
CA GLU A 293 18.63 8.06 12.07
C GLU A 293 17.29 8.45 11.40
N ALA A 294 17.31 9.46 10.53
CA ALA A 294 16.16 9.92 9.77
C ALA A 294 16.44 9.88 8.27
N ARG A 295 15.49 9.33 7.51
CA ARG A 295 15.58 9.18 6.05
C ARG A 295 14.49 9.90 5.31
N TYR A 296 13.28 9.93 5.86
CA TYR A 296 12.10 10.51 5.23
C TYR A 296 11.37 11.45 6.18
N PHE A 297 10.82 12.53 5.65
CA PHE A 297 10.27 13.67 6.39
C PHE A 297 8.98 14.12 5.72
N VAL A 298 7.88 14.22 6.48
CA VAL A 298 6.64 14.80 5.96
C VAL A 298 6.81 16.32 5.92
N LEU A 299 6.60 16.91 4.75
CA LEU A 299 6.73 18.36 4.56
C LEU A 299 5.46 19.08 4.97
N GLY A 300 4.35 18.75 4.30
CA GLY A 300 3.09 19.45 4.43
C GLY A 300 2.14 19.12 3.28
N PHE A 301 1.03 19.84 3.21
CA PHE A 301 0.07 19.79 2.12
C PHE A 301 0.41 20.79 1.02
N TYR A 302 0.28 20.35 -0.22
CA TYR A 302 0.45 21.19 -1.40
C TYR A 302 -0.71 21.00 -2.36
N LEU A 303 -1.13 22.09 -3.02
CA LEU A 303 -2.02 22.06 -4.16
C LEU A 303 -1.22 21.84 -5.43
N VAL A 304 -1.75 21.00 -6.33
CA VAL A 304 -1.25 20.93 -7.70
C VAL A 304 -1.86 22.11 -8.44
N THR A 305 -1.03 23.03 -8.90
CA THR A 305 -1.48 24.29 -9.54
C THR A 305 -1.32 24.28 -11.05
N HIS A 306 -0.34 23.54 -11.57
CA HIS A 306 -0.07 23.44 -13.00
C HIS A 306 0.38 22.03 -13.36
N CYS A 307 0.11 21.66 -14.62
CA CYS A 307 0.59 20.44 -15.25
C CYS A 307 0.95 20.74 -16.70
N TRP A 308 2.12 20.29 -17.15
CA TRP A 308 2.52 20.41 -18.56
C TRP A 308 3.42 19.23 -18.98
N PRO A 309 3.35 18.81 -20.25
CA PRO A 309 4.30 17.87 -20.82
C PRO A 309 5.59 18.57 -21.28
N GLU A 310 6.73 17.89 -21.14
CA GLU A 310 8.04 18.29 -21.66
C GLU A 310 8.60 17.18 -22.55
N LYS A 311 9.36 17.54 -23.60
CA LYS A 311 10.19 16.57 -24.32
C LYS A 311 11.50 16.37 -23.55
N GLU A 312 11.82 15.12 -23.26
CA GLU A 312 13.07 14.68 -22.64
C GLU A 312 13.80 13.75 -23.60
N ALA A 313 15.07 14.02 -23.86
CA ALA A 313 15.88 13.18 -24.74
C ALA A 313 16.03 11.77 -24.13
N LYS A 314 15.90 10.74 -24.96
CA LYS A 314 16.16 9.36 -24.56
C LYS A 314 17.66 9.12 -24.41
N LEU A 315 18.04 8.46 -23.32
CA LEU A 315 19.45 8.09 -23.07
C LEU A 315 19.85 6.82 -23.84
N ASP A 316 18.90 5.96 -24.17
CA ASP A 316 19.11 4.69 -24.87
C ASP A 316 19.04 4.81 -26.39
N GLU A 317 18.45 5.88 -26.91
CA GLU A 317 18.27 6.12 -28.35
C GLU A 317 18.60 7.59 -28.68
N PRO A 318 19.84 7.88 -29.15
CA PRO A 318 20.24 9.24 -29.53
C PRO A 318 19.30 9.84 -30.60
N GLY A 319 18.86 11.08 -30.38
CA GLY A 319 17.93 11.77 -31.30
C GLY A 319 16.44 11.44 -31.09
N ALA A 320 16.11 10.46 -30.26
CA ALA A 320 14.74 10.17 -29.86
C ALA A 320 14.36 10.89 -28.56
N TYR A 321 13.06 11.12 -28.36
CA TYR A 321 12.52 11.82 -27.19
C TYR A 321 11.36 11.05 -26.57
N CYS A 322 11.17 11.24 -25.26
CA CYS A 322 10.00 10.83 -24.52
C CYS A 322 9.28 12.06 -23.97
N THR A 323 7.95 11.98 -23.87
CA THR A 323 7.15 12.98 -23.20
C THR A 323 7.12 12.70 -21.70
N ARG A 324 7.53 13.65 -20.87
CA ARG A 324 7.40 13.58 -19.41
C ARG A 324 6.42 14.65 -18.92
N PHE A 325 5.51 14.27 -18.04
CA PHE A 325 4.62 15.24 -17.39
C PHE A 325 5.28 15.85 -16.17
N LYS A 326 5.10 17.16 -16.02
CA LYS A 326 5.65 17.99 -14.95
C LYS A 326 4.52 18.70 -14.24
N PHE A 327 4.71 18.92 -12.95
CA PHE A 327 3.69 19.40 -12.04
C PHE A 327 4.29 20.44 -11.11
N ARG A 328 3.57 21.55 -10.92
CA ARG A 328 3.89 22.58 -9.93
C ARG A 328 3.03 22.36 -8.69
N PHE A 329 3.68 22.06 -7.58
CA PHE A 329 3.10 21.95 -6.25
C PHE A 329 3.30 23.28 -5.51
N GLN A 330 2.23 23.82 -4.94
CA GLN A 330 2.25 25.03 -4.12
C GLN A 330 1.80 24.73 -2.70
N TRP A 331 2.55 25.21 -1.73
CA TRP A 331 2.23 25.14 -0.31
C TRP A 331 0.87 25.75 -0.02
N MET A 332 0.06 25.10 0.82
CA MET A 332 -1.19 25.68 1.30
C MET A 332 -0.91 26.64 2.46
N ALA A 333 -1.20 27.93 2.31
CA ALA A 333 -0.93 28.91 3.37
C ALA A 333 -1.76 28.66 4.65
N SER A 334 -2.93 28.03 4.53
CA SER A 334 -3.80 27.72 5.67
C SER A 334 -3.17 26.77 6.70
N GLN A 335 -2.08 26.07 6.38
CA GLN A 335 -1.36 25.21 7.32
C GLN A 335 -0.25 25.92 8.10
N GLY A 336 -0.06 27.22 7.91
CA GLY A 336 1.01 28.00 8.54
C GLY A 336 2.34 27.94 7.79
N ASP A 337 3.43 28.30 8.47
CA ASP A 337 4.76 28.36 7.88
C ASP A 337 5.48 27.00 7.88
N PRO A 338 6.32 26.72 6.86
CA PRO A 338 7.11 25.50 6.82
C PRO A 338 8.04 25.32 8.04
N TRP A 339 8.06 24.12 8.62
CA TRP A 339 8.82 23.81 9.83
C TRP A 339 10.36 23.86 9.65
N TRP A 340 10.85 23.85 8.40
CA TRP A 340 12.27 23.82 8.06
C TRP A 340 12.88 25.20 7.79
N LEU A 341 12.13 26.30 7.90
CA LEU A 341 12.64 27.64 7.54
C LEU A 341 13.92 28.03 8.30
N LEU A 342 14.02 27.65 9.59
CA LEU A 342 15.24 27.89 10.38
C LEU A 342 16.41 27.02 9.93
N ASP A 343 16.16 25.78 9.51
CA ASP A 343 17.20 24.89 8.99
C ASP A 343 17.76 25.40 7.68
N LEU A 344 16.89 25.83 6.78
CA LEU A 344 17.27 26.45 5.51
C LEU A 344 18.13 27.70 5.73
N LYS A 345 17.75 28.57 6.68
CA LYS A 345 18.54 29.76 7.03
C LYS A 345 19.93 29.38 7.55
N ARG A 346 20.02 28.39 8.44
CA ARG A 346 21.30 27.88 8.96
C ARG A 346 22.16 27.29 7.86
N TYR A 347 21.58 26.44 7.01
CA TYR A 347 22.27 25.81 5.88
C TYR A 347 22.84 26.86 4.91
N ASN A 348 22.03 27.86 4.54
CA ASN A 348 22.49 28.93 3.66
C ASN A 348 23.64 29.75 4.29
N SER A 349 23.57 30.00 5.60
CA SER A 349 24.64 30.70 6.32
C SER A 349 25.94 29.88 6.32
N LEU A 350 25.85 28.56 6.50
CA LEU A 350 27.00 27.65 6.44
C LEU A 350 27.63 27.61 5.04
N ILE A 351 26.82 27.51 3.98
CA ILE A 351 27.37 27.56 2.60
C ILE A 351 28.08 28.88 2.34
N GLN A 352 27.48 30.01 2.74
CA GLN A 352 28.09 31.33 2.54
C GLN A 352 29.44 31.43 3.26
N ALA A 353 29.53 30.95 4.51
CA ALA A 353 30.78 30.91 5.26
C ALA A 353 31.83 30.01 4.60
N SER A 354 31.43 28.82 4.13
CA SER A 354 32.34 27.90 3.41
C SER A 354 32.83 28.50 2.09
N ALA A 355 31.96 29.18 1.35
CA ALA A 355 32.33 29.85 0.10
C ALA A 355 33.30 31.03 0.35
N MET A 356 33.10 31.80 1.41
CA MET A 356 34.03 32.86 1.82
C MET A 356 35.40 32.28 2.22
N THR A 357 35.42 31.19 2.98
CA THR A 357 36.66 30.52 3.39
C THR A 357 37.42 29.96 2.18
N ALA A 358 36.73 29.27 1.26
CA ALA A 358 37.34 28.75 0.04
C ALA A 358 37.90 29.87 -0.86
N LYS A 359 37.23 31.03 -0.89
CA LYS A 359 37.72 32.20 -1.61
C LYS A 359 38.99 32.78 -0.99
N LEU A 360 39.06 32.88 0.34
CA LEU A 360 40.25 33.33 1.07
C LEU A 360 41.43 32.36 0.88
N GLU A 361 41.19 31.04 0.95
CA GLU A 361 42.24 30.03 0.69
C GLU A 361 42.77 30.08 -0.75
N PHE A 362 41.91 30.38 -1.72
CA PHE A 362 42.31 30.57 -3.12
C PHE A 362 43.13 31.85 -3.30
N GLU A 363 42.73 32.95 -2.66
CA GLU A 363 43.44 34.24 -2.66
C GLU A 363 44.80 34.13 -1.94
N GLU A 364 44.91 33.37 -0.85
CA GLU A 364 46.19 33.09 -0.18
C GLU A 364 47.13 32.26 -1.06
N ARG A 365 46.66 31.18 -1.72
CA ARG A 365 47.50 30.38 -2.64
C ARG A 365 48.01 31.19 -3.84
N THR A 366 47.18 32.07 -4.39
CA THR A 366 47.59 32.96 -5.49
C THR A 366 48.53 34.08 -5.04
N CYS A 367 48.52 34.46 -3.75
CA CYS A 367 49.52 35.38 -3.21
C CYS A 367 50.88 34.71 -2.97
N CYS A 368 50.90 33.43 -2.57
CA CYS A 368 52.13 32.65 -2.38
C CYS A 368 52.86 32.34 -3.70
N GLU A 369 52.12 32.01 -4.77
CA GLU A 369 52.71 31.70 -6.09
C GLU A 369 53.32 32.92 -6.80
N ASN A 370 52.95 34.14 -6.40
CA ASN A 370 53.50 35.38 -6.96
C ASN A 370 54.79 35.86 -6.26
N GLN A 371 55.29 35.15 -5.24
CA GLN A 371 56.55 35.47 -4.55
C GLN A 371 57.74 34.59 -4.94
N GLU A 372 57.56 33.54 -5.76
CA GLU A 372 58.64 32.61 -6.15
C GLU A 372 59.05 32.66 -7.63
N ASN A 373 58.67 33.69 -8.40
CA ASN A 373 59.16 33.87 -9.77
C ASN A 373 60.27 34.91 -9.86
N ASN A 374 61.45 34.59 -9.31
CA ASN A 374 62.69 35.24 -9.71
C ASN A 374 63.88 34.28 -9.54
N MET A 375 64.05 33.35 -10.49
CA MET A 375 65.34 32.75 -10.87
C MET A 375 65.16 31.85 -12.10
N ASP A 376 65.93 32.16 -13.13
CA ASP A 376 66.05 31.43 -14.41
C ASP A 376 66.26 29.92 -14.22
N TYR A 377 65.76 29.07 -15.13
CA TYR A 377 66.54 28.03 -15.84
C TYR A 377 65.66 27.16 -16.78
N VAL A 378 65.94 27.28 -18.09
CA VAL A 378 66.12 26.26 -19.16
C VAL A 378 65.33 24.93 -19.12
N LEU A 379 64.55 24.70 -20.19
CA LEU A 379 64.01 23.39 -20.63
C LEU A 379 65.13 22.46 -21.14
N PRO A 380 65.01 21.12 -20.97
CA PRO A 380 64.63 20.32 -22.15
C PRO A 380 63.77 19.07 -21.90
N GLU A 381 63.27 18.55 -23.02
CA GLU A 381 62.26 17.53 -23.30
C GLU A 381 62.58 16.09 -22.84
N SER A 382 61.55 15.32 -22.43
CA SER A 382 61.19 13.99 -23.00
C SER A 382 60.02 13.31 -22.25
N GLN A 383 59.07 12.79 -23.04
CA GLN A 383 57.79 12.09 -22.74
C GLN A 383 57.96 10.62 -22.23
N PRO A 384 56.91 9.78 -22.02
CA PRO A 384 55.50 9.96 -21.57
C PRO A 384 54.98 8.90 -20.53
N THR A 385 53.70 9.06 -20.14
CA THR A 385 52.70 8.05 -19.67
C THR A 385 52.59 7.68 -18.18
N LEU A 386 51.47 8.10 -17.56
CA LEU A 386 50.46 7.16 -17.07
C LEU A 386 49.07 7.79 -17.11
N ALA A 387 48.12 7.03 -17.63
CA ALA A 387 46.83 7.48 -18.12
C ALA A 387 45.73 7.51 -17.04
N SER A 388 44.85 8.49 -17.23
CA SER A 388 43.38 8.44 -17.10
C SER A 388 42.75 7.96 -15.78
N LEU A 389 42.51 8.92 -14.90
CA LEU A 389 41.25 9.02 -14.17
C LEU A 389 40.54 10.27 -14.68
N SER A 390 39.54 10.10 -15.55
CA SER A 390 38.68 11.19 -15.99
C SER A 390 37.74 11.56 -14.84
N GLU A 391 38.11 12.62 -14.15
CA GLU A 391 37.24 13.45 -13.32
C GLU A 391 36.02 13.86 -14.15
N VAL A 392 34.82 13.50 -13.67
CA VAL A 392 33.57 13.98 -14.25
C VAL A 392 32.96 14.93 -13.22
N ASP A 393 33.24 16.21 -13.45
CA ASP A 393 32.53 17.43 -13.07
C ASP A 393 31.69 17.41 -11.78
N ALA A 394 32.37 17.73 -10.67
CA ALA A 394 31.77 18.24 -9.44
C ALA A 394 31.58 19.78 -9.46
N SER A 395 31.75 20.44 -10.61
CA SER A 395 31.73 21.90 -10.77
C SER A 395 30.37 22.45 -11.25
N ASP A 396 29.47 21.61 -11.78
CA ASP A 396 28.24 22.08 -12.43
C ASP A 396 27.03 22.30 -11.50
N THR A 397 27.22 22.17 -10.18
CA THR A 397 26.11 22.31 -9.20
C THR A 397 26.20 23.55 -8.31
N LEU A 398 27.27 24.36 -8.41
CA LEU A 398 27.51 25.51 -7.52
C LEU A 398 27.23 26.89 -8.13
N SER A 399 26.79 26.97 -9.39
CA SER A 399 26.68 28.25 -10.11
C SER A 399 25.27 28.85 -10.19
N GLN A 400 24.26 28.31 -9.49
CA GLN A 400 22.89 28.83 -9.55
C GLN A 400 22.41 29.60 -8.30
N THR A 401 23.30 29.99 -7.38
CA THR A 401 22.87 30.68 -6.14
C THR A 401 23.50 32.06 -5.87
N THR A 402 24.25 32.63 -6.81
CA THR A 402 24.84 33.97 -6.60
C THR A 402 24.01 35.06 -7.28
N LEU A 403 23.37 35.86 -6.44
CA LEU A 403 22.65 37.11 -6.67
C LEU A 403 23.13 37.96 -7.87
N ARG A 404 22.19 38.28 -8.77
CA ARG A 404 22.08 39.63 -9.35
C ARG A 404 20.67 40.16 -9.08
N SER A 405 20.55 40.91 -7.99
CA SER A 405 19.42 41.80 -7.76
C SER A 405 19.45 42.94 -8.78
N SER A 406 18.82 42.75 -9.94
CA SER A 406 18.47 43.87 -10.81
C SER A 406 17.11 44.40 -10.40
N GLN A 407 17.11 45.67 -9.96
CA GLN A 407 15.94 46.47 -9.66
C GLN A 407 14.99 46.51 -10.87
N PHE A 408 13.90 45.76 -10.83
CA PHE A 408 12.70 46.03 -11.62
C PHE A 408 11.49 45.82 -10.71
N GLY A 409 10.63 46.85 -10.66
CA GLY A 409 9.55 46.98 -9.69
C GLY A 409 8.59 45.80 -9.69
N SER A 410 8.34 45.29 -8.49
CA SER A 410 7.28 44.34 -8.17
C SER A 410 5.91 44.99 -8.35
N SER A 411 5.31 44.88 -9.53
CA SER A 411 3.86 44.92 -9.63
C SER A 411 3.34 43.51 -9.34
N GLY A 412 2.68 43.32 -8.19
CA GLY A 412 2.06 42.06 -7.77
C GLY A 412 0.86 41.65 -8.61
N ARG A 413 1.02 41.56 -9.94
CA ARG A 413 0.00 41.00 -10.83
C ARG A 413 0.08 39.47 -10.81
N PRO A 414 -1.07 38.77 -10.90
CA PRO A 414 -1.11 37.32 -11.07
C PRO A 414 -0.32 36.90 -12.31
N TYR A 415 0.29 35.71 -12.28
CA TYR A 415 0.93 35.16 -13.48
C TYR A 415 -0.13 34.83 -14.54
N GLU A 416 -0.27 35.70 -15.55
CA GLU A 416 -1.15 35.50 -16.71
C GLU A 416 -0.35 35.12 -17.96
N GLY A 417 0.48 34.07 -17.86
CA GLY A 417 1.34 33.61 -18.96
C GLY A 417 0.66 32.68 -19.97
N LEU A 418 -0.63 32.83 -20.30
CA LEU A 418 -1.34 31.89 -21.17
C LEU A 418 -1.40 32.40 -22.62
N MET A 419 -0.80 31.68 -23.57
CA MET A 419 -0.86 32.02 -25.00
C MET A 419 -1.48 30.91 -25.84
N THR A 420 -1.96 31.25 -27.04
CA THR A 420 -2.63 30.32 -27.97
C THR A 420 -1.68 29.89 -29.09
N CYS A 421 -1.57 28.59 -29.33
CA CYS A 421 -0.79 28.05 -30.45
C CYS A 421 -1.48 28.34 -31.79
N GLY A 422 -0.76 28.96 -32.74
CA GLY A 422 -1.28 29.20 -34.09
C GLY A 422 -1.58 27.93 -34.90
N ARG A 423 -0.96 26.78 -34.54
CA ARG A 423 -1.13 25.51 -35.26
C ARG A 423 -2.32 24.68 -34.76
N CYS A 424 -2.43 24.48 -33.44
CA CYS A 424 -3.49 23.64 -32.86
C CYS A 424 -4.58 24.43 -32.13
N ASN A 425 -4.49 25.77 -32.09
CA ASN A 425 -5.41 26.68 -31.39
C ASN A 425 -5.61 26.37 -29.90
N SER A 426 -4.75 25.53 -29.32
CA SER A 426 -4.79 25.19 -27.90
C SER A 426 -4.01 26.23 -27.09
N LYS A 427 -4.51 26.54 -25.89
CA LYS A 427 -3.84 27.43 -24.94
C LYS A 427 -2.72 26.69 -24.20
N SER A 428 -1.54 27.31 -24.05
CA SER A 428 -0.40 26.79 -23.29
C SER A 428 0.24 27.87 -22.41
N TYR A 429 0.71 27.48 -21.23
CA TYR A 429 1.38 28.38 -20.29
C TYR A 429 2.82 28.70 -20.73
N GLN A 430 3.29 29.93 -20.47
CA GLN A 430 4.66 30.39 -20.65
C GLN A 430 5.55 29.97 -19.48
N VAL A 431 5.84 28.68 -19.41
CA VAL A 431 6.58 28.10 -18.28
C VAL A 431 8.04 28.57 -18.22
N TYR A 432 8.64 28.89 -19.37
CA TYR A 432 10.06 29.21 -19.50
C TYR A 432 10.31 30.67 -19.89
N GLN A 433 11.47 31.18 -19.47
CA GLN A 433 11.97 32.49 -19.88
C GLN A 433 12.32 32.49 -21.37
N LEU A 434 12.35 33.70 -21.95
CA LEU A 434 12.85 34.02 -23.31
C LEU A 434 12.03 33.46 -24.48
N MET A 435 11.30 32.35 -24.32
CA MET A 435 10.54 31.72 -25.40
C MET A 435 9.25 31.06 -24.91
N TRP A 436 8.20 31.14 -25.73
CA TRP A 436 6.96 30.38 -25.54
C TRP A 436 6.90 29.21 -26.50
N MET A 437 6.36 28.08 -26.03
CA MET A 437 6.20 26.86 -26.82
C MET A 437 4.80 26.29 -26.63
N CYS A 438 4.30 25.59 -27.64
CA CYS A 438 3.07 24.81 -27.49
C CYS A 438 3.31 23.63 -26.54
N LEU A 439 2.49 23.50 -25.49
CA LEU A 439 2.54 22.44 -24.49
C LEU A 439 1.40 21.41 -24.66
N ASN A 440 0.77 21.38 -25.84
CA ASN A 440 -0.15 20.32 -26.23
C ASN A 440 0.64 19.19 -26.90
N GLU A 441 0.77 18.04 -26.24
CA GLU A 441 1.55 16.89 -26.70
C GLU A 441 1.03 16.24 -28.00
N HIS A 442 -0.17 16.61 -28.44
CA HIS A 442 -0.75 16.18 -29.72
C HIS A 442 -0.52 17.18 -30.85
N CYS A 443 0.11 18.34 -30.58
CA CYS A 443 0.43 19.34 -31.58
C CYS A 443 1.71 18.98 -32.34
N GLN A 444 1.76 19.27 -33.64
CA GLN A 444 2.99 19.13 -34.44
C GLN A 444 4.10 20.09 -34.00
N GLU A 445 3.73 21.24 -33.43
CA GLU A 445 4.66 22.23 -32.85
C GLU A 445 4.86 22.02 -31.33
N PHE A 446 4.50 20.84 -30.80
CA PHE A 446 4.71 20.52 -29.40
C PHE A 446 6.19 20.69 -29.02
N PHE A 447 6.45 21.56 -28.04
CA PHE A 447 7.78 21.78 -27.48
C PHE A 447 8.83 22.21 -28.54
N CYS A 448 8.38 22.94 -29.56
CA CYS A 448 9.22 23.57 -30.58
C CYS A 448 9.26 25.09 -30.35
N GLU A 449 10.39 25.72 -30.67
CA GLU A 449 10.52 27.18 -30.68
C GLU A 449 9.77 27.77 -31.89
N SER A 450 9.07 28.89 -31.69
CA SER A 450 8.16 29.50 -32.67
C SER A 450 8.83 30.11 -33.92
N SER A 451 10.12 29.89 -34.12
CA SER A 451 10.94 30.59 -35.13
C SER A 451 11.78 29.64 -35.98
N TYR A 452 12.20 28.51 -35.42
CA TYR A 452 12.98 27.48 -36.07
C TYR A 452 12.53 26.17 -35.47
N SER A 453 12.23 25.16 -36.27
CA SER A 453 11.89 23.80 -35.83
C SER A 453 13.08 23.09 -35.13
N GLN A 454 13.81 23.80 -34.28
CA GLN A 454 14.92 23.36 -33.45
C GLN A 454 14.42 23.11 -32.03
N PHE A 455 15.01 22.09 -31.42
CA PHE A 455 14.77 21.78 -30.01
C PHE A 455 15.33 22.91 -29.14
N PRO A 456 14.62 23.31 -28.07
CA PRO A 456 15.12 24.35 -27.18
C PRO A 456 16.50 23.97 -26.62
N SER A 457 17.33 24.98 -26.38
CA SER A 457 18.68 24.82 -25.82
C SER A 457 18.65 24.03 -24.51
N LYS A 458 19.80 23.45 -24.12
CA LYS A 458 19.93 22.70 -22.86
C LYS A 458 19.55 23.56 -21.62
N ASP A 459 19.57 24.88 -21.75
CA ASP A 459 19.44 25.84 -20.65
C ASP A 459 18.05 26.50 -20.60
N MET A 460 16.99 25.69 -20.51
CA MET A 460 15.64 26.19 -20.24
C MET A 460 15.46 26.58 -18.76
N VAL A 461 15.25 27.87 -18.50
CA VAL A 461 15.03 28.44 -17.17
C VAL A 461 13.55 28.78 -16.96
N TYR A 462 12.99 28.46 -15.79
CA TYR A 462 11.60 28.81 -15.46
C TYR A 462 11.41 30.33 -15.33
N VAL A 463 10.23 30.83 -15.71
CA VAL A 463 9.83 32.22 -15.44
C VAL A 463 9.88 32.49 -13.93
N GLU A 464 10.47 33.61 -13.50
CA GLU A 464 10.70 33.88 -12.08
C GLU A 464 9.41 33.86 -11.25
N ASN A 465 8.35 34.52 -11.72
CA ASN A 465 7.04 34.51 -11.05
C ASN A 465 6.40 33.11 -10.98
N PHE A 466 6.78 32.19 -11.88
CA PHE A 466 6.33 30.80 -11.84
C PHE A 466 6.96 30.03 -10.66
N LEU A 467 8.14 30.47 -10.20
CA LEU A 467 8.86 29.90 -9.06
C LEU A 467 8.48 30.52 -7.71
N LYS A 468 7.62 31.56 -7.68
CA LYS A 468 7.14 32.20 -6.45
C LYS A 468 5.77 31.66 -6.05
N TYR A 469 5.49 31.60 -4.75
CA TYR A 469 4.15 31.34 -4.22
C TYR A 469 3.17 32.42 -4.71
N GLN A 470 1.96 32.01 -5.11
CA GLN A 470 0.94 32.91 -5.64
C GLN A 470 -0.38 32.72 -4.87
N PRO A 471 -0.83 33.70 -4.06
CA PRO A 471 -2.04 33.60 -3.24
C PRO A 471 -3.30 33.21 -4.02
N ASP A 472 -3.41 33.63 -5.28
CA ASP A 472 -4.58 33.38 -6.14
C ASP A 472 -4.83 31.89 -6.45
N PHE A 473 -3.83 31.03 -6.21
CA PHE A 473 -3.96 29.59 -6.35
C PHE A 473 -4.41 28.87 -5.07
N ASP A 474 -4.49 29.55 -3.93
CA ASP A 474 -4.97 28.99 -2.66
C ASP A 474 -6.51 28.99 -2.59
N LYS A 475 -7.14 28.46 -3.64
CA LYS A 475 -8.61 28.36 -3.77
C LYS A 475 -9.24 27.40 -2.77
N GLU A 476 -8.44 26.49 -2.25
CA GLU A 476 -8.84 25.53 -1.23
C GLU A 476 -7.95 25.71 0.00
N THR A 477 -8.58 25.78 1.16
CA THR A 477 -7.89 26.04 2.43
C THR A 477 -8.04 24.91 3.42
N ARG A 478 -8.91 23.94 3.15
CA ARG A 478 -9.16 22.77 3.99
C ARG A 478 -8.52 21.52 3.39
N VAL A 479 -8.34 20.51 4.22
CA VAL A 479 -7.67 19.26 3.88
C VAL A 479 -8.55 18.05 4.23
N PRO A 480 -8.44 16.95 3.46
CA PRO A 480 -9.25 15.76 3.69
C PRO A 480 -8.88 14.97 4.95
N PHE A 481 -7.69 15.18 5.52
CA PHE A 481 -7.20 14.52 6.74
C PHE A 481 -6.06 15.34 7.36
N GLN A 482 -5.72 15.07 8.62
CA GLN A 482 -4.51 15.62 9.25
C GLN A 482 -3.27 14.81 8.87
N LEU A 483 -2.13 15.49 8.70
CA LEU A 483 -0.85 14.81 8.45
C LEU A 483 -0.35 14.07 9.68
N GLN A 484 -0.55 14.63 10.87
CA GLN A 484 -0.29 13.90 12.10
C GLN A 484 -1.27 12.71 12.16
N PRO A 485 -0.77 11.46 12.11
CA PRO A 485 -1.64 10.32 12.24
C PRO A 485 -2.33 10.40 13.60
N LYS A 486 -3.61 10.00 13.66
CA LYS A 486 -4.25 9.73 14.95
C LYS A 486 -3.36 8.71 15.65
N SER A 487 -2.64 9.14 16.69
CA SER A 487 -1.74 8.25 17.38
C SER A 487 -2.58 7.09 17.93
N LEU A 488 -2.15 5.85 17.70
CA LEU A 488 -2.77 4.64 18.28
C LEU A 488 -2.94 4.74 19.81
N GLN A 489 -2.24 5.70 20.42
CA GLN A 489 -2.30 6.14 21.82
C GLN A 489 -3.64 6.76 22.25
N HIS A 490 -4.44 7.32 21.32
CA HIS A 490 -5.72 7.99 21.62
C HIS A 490 -6.94 7.10 21.34
N LEU A 491 -6.74 5.93 20.74
CA LEU A 491 -7.79 4.93 20.69
C LEU A 491 -8.02 4.50 22.14
N GLN A 492 -9.20 4.81 22.68
CA GLN A 492 -9.59 4.40 24.03
C GLN A 492 -9.30 2.91 24.18
N LYS A 493 -8.76 2.50 25.34
CA LYS A 493 -8.13 1.18 25.57
C LYS A 493 -8.96 -0.02 25.09
N GLU A 494 -10.28 0.13 25.04
CA GLU A 494 -11.21 -0.87 24.53
C GLU A 494 -11.12 -0.99 22.99
N ASN A 495 -10.68 -2.16 22.51
CA ASN A 495 -10.61 -2.58 21.10
C ASN A 495 -9.36 -2.19 20.28
N LEU A 496 -8.34 -1.56 20.86
CA LEU A 496 -7.11 -1.23 20.12
C LEU A 496 -6.43 -2.48 19.53
N GLN A 497 -6.29 -3.55 20.32
CA GLN A 497 -5.69 -4.80 19.84
C GLN A 497 -6.53 -5.42 18.70
N ARG A 498 -7.86 -5.31 18.78
CA ARG A 498 -8.78 -5.80 17.75
C ARG A 498 -8.58 -5.08 16.42
N MET A 499 -8.63 -3.74 16.42
CA MET A 499 -8.37 -2.92 15.24
C MET A 499 -6.99 -3.23 14.63
N LEU A 500 -5.98 -3.41 15.49
CA LEU A 500 -4.62 -3.74 15.11
C LEU A 500 -4.42 -5.16 14.57
N ASN A 501 -5.36 -6.06 14.82
CA ASN A 501 -5.36 -7.39 14.23
C ASN A 501 -6.18 -7.43 12.92
N GLU A 502 -7.00 -6.40 12.67
CA GLU A 502 -7.76 -6.21 11.43
C GLU A 502 -6.96 -5.40 10.38
N ASP A 503 -6.13 -4.43 10.79
CA ASP A 503 -5.21 -3.70 9.89
C ASP A 503 -3.77 -4.25 9.94
N LYS A 504 -3.33 -4.85 8.83
CA LYS A 504 -1.95 -5.36 8.69
C LYS A 504 -0.87 -4.28 8.59
N ASN A 505 -1.24 -3.01 8.37
CA ASN A 505 -0.31 -1.91 8.17
C ASN A 505 -0.51 -0.83 9.23
N THR A 506 -0.22 -1.16 10.49
CA THR A 506 -0.29 -0.19 11.58
C THR A 506 1.06 -0.03 12.28
N GLY A 507 1.69 1.12 12.04
CA GLY A 507 2.86 1.62 12.76
C GLY A 507 2.49 2.63 13.84
N LEU A 508 3.48 3.04 14.61
CA LEU A 508 3.39 4.03 15.66
C LEU A 508 3.81 5.40 15.13
N TYR A 509 3.03 6.43 15.44
CA TYR A 509 3.50 7.82 15.45
C TYR A 509 3.80 8.23 16.90
N CYS A 510 5.04 8.63 17.19
CA CYS A 510 5.46 9.07 18.51
C CYS A 510 5.24 10.57 18.70
N ARG A 511 4.24 10.96 19.49
CA ARG A 511 3.97 12.37 19.82
C ARG A 511 5.08 13.10 20.59
N LEU A 512 6.01 12.37 21.21
CA LEU A 512 7.09 12.98 22.01
C LEU A 512 8.31 13.39 21.17
N CYS A 513 8.48 12.82 19.98
CA CYS A 513 9.63 13.17 19.12
C CYS A 513 9.31 13.29 17.63
N GLY A 514 8.14 12.87 17.16
CA GLY A 514 7.76 12.89 15.74
C GLY A 514 8.14 11.62 14.95
N ARG A 515 8.88 10.69 15.57
CA ARG A 515 9.32 9.44 14.93
C ARG A 515 8.13 8.54 14.61
N LEU A 516 8.00 8.14 13.35
CA LEU A 516 7.17 7.02 12.91
C LEU A 516 7.91 5.71 13.18
N SER A 517 7.27 4.62 13.56
CA SER A 517 7.97 3.36 13.86
C SER A 517 7.12 2.17 13.48
N SER A 518 7.70 1.17 12.83
CA SER A 518 6.98 -0.07 12.54
C SER A 518 6.61 -0.76 13.85
N ARG A 519 5.44 -1.40 13.90
CA ARG A 519 5.08 -2.26 15.02
C ARG A 519 5.98 -3.49 15.01
N ILE A 520 6.96 -3.54 15.90
CA ILE A 520 7.93 -4.65 15.99
C ILE A 520 7.35 -5.81 16.79
N PHE A 521 6.68 -5.51 17.90
CA PHE A 521 6.13 -6.51 18.80
C PHE A 521 4.61 -6.58 18.66
N TRP A 522 4.06 -7.77 18.80
CA TRP A 522 2.63 -7.97 18.64
C TRP A 522 1.85 -7.28 19.77
N GLY A 523 2.30 -7.38 21.02
CA GLY A 523 1.63 -6.76 22.17
C GLY A 523 2.17 -5.39 22.59
N LEU A 524 3.08 -4.78 21.81
CA LEU A 524 3.76 -3.55 22.23
C LEU A 524 4.14 -2.67 21.03
N LEU A 525 3.81 -1.38 21.12
CA LEU A 525 4.31 -0.34 20.23
C LEU A 525 5.47 0.37 20.91
N VAL A 526 6.62 0.45 20.24
CA VAL A 526 7.82 1.11 20.76
C VAL A 526 8.29 2.15 19.76
N CYS A 527 8.65 3.33 20.24
CA CYS A 527 9.33 4.33 19.42
C CYS A 527 10.76 3.86 19.12
N CYS A 528 11.15 3.87 17.85
CA CYS A 528 12.50 3.48 17.42
C CYS A 528 13.53 4.61 17.53
N ASN A 529 13.19 5.78 18.08
CA ASN A 529 14.18 6.83 18.34
C ASN A 529 14.98 6.44 19.61
N PRO A 530 16.32 6.28 19.54
CA PRO A 530 17.14 5.88 20.69
C PRO A 530 17.00 6.80 21.92
N ASP A 531 16.75 8.09 21.69
CA ASP A 531 16.60 9.10 22.75
C ASP A 531 15.17 9.15 23.31
N CYS A 532 14.24 8.36 22.76
CA CYS A 532 12.83 8.35 23.13
C CYS A 532 12.43 7.01 23.75
N ARG A 533 11.99 7.04 25.02
CA ARG A 533 11.50 5.84 25.73
C ARG A 533 10.00 5.59 25.57
N PHE A 534 9.36 6.26 24.62
CA PHE A 534 7.92 6.16 24.44
C PHE A 534 7.50 4.76 23.98
N GLN A 535 6.58 4.14 24.72
CA GLN A 535 6.01 2.84 24.38
C GLN A 535 4.53 2.76 24.84
N VAL A 536 3.76 1.90 24.16
CA VAL A 536 2.35 1.61 24.50
C VAL A 536 2.16 0.10 24.48
N GLU A 537 1.91 -0.47 25.66
CA GLU A 537 1.45 -1.84 25.77
C GLU A 537 0.04 -1.93 25.23
N LEU A 538 -0.17 -2.88 24.32
CA LEU A 538 -1.47 -3.19 23.77
C LEU A 538 -2.14 -4.12 24.78
N GLY A 539 -3.11 -3.59 25.52
CA GLY A 539 -3.86 -4.37 26.51
C GLY A 539 -4.48 -5.61 25.88
N VAL A 540 -4.58 -6.69 26.67
CA VAL A 540 -5.25 -7.95 26.28
C VAL A 540 -6.76 -7.88 26.52
N ASP A 541 -7.33 -6.68 26.44
CA ASP A 541 -8.71 -6.42 26.86
C ASP A 541 -9.73 -7.19 25.98
N TYR A 542 -9.28 -7.68 24.82
CA TYR A 542 -10.06 -8.55 23.94
C TYR A 542 -9.25 -9.76 23.46
N ILE A 543 -9.68 -10.96 23.85
CA ILE A 543 -9.18 -12.25 23.35
C ILE A 543 -10.23 -12.79 22.38
N TYR A 544 -9.83 -13.11 21.15
CA TYR A 544 -10.75 -13.69 20.19
C TYR A 544 -11.07 -15.14 20.54
N ASP A 545 -12.35 -15.47 20.50
CA ASP A 545 -12.79 -16.85 20.34
C ASP A 545 -12.68 -17.24 18.86
N ALA A 546 -12.26 -18.47 18.58
CA ALA A 546 -12.07 -18.92 17.21
C ALA A 546 -13.36 -18.87 16.38
N SER A 547 -14.51 -19.02 17.04
CA SER A 547 -15.85 -18.92 16.44
C SER A 547 -16.25 -17.50 16.04
N GLU A 548 -15.62 -16.47 16.62
CA GLU A 548 -15.92 -15.05 16.32
C GLU A 548 -15.17 -14.55 15.09
N LEU A 549 -14.13 -15.27 14.68
CA LEU A 549 -13.27 -14.83 13.59
C LEU A 549 -13.96 -15.05 12.23
N PRO A 550 -13.89 -14.05 11.33
CA PRO A 550 -14.49 -14.18 10.01
C PRO A 550 -13.80 -15.31 9.25
N SER A 551 -14.58 -16.09 8.49
CA SER A 551 -14.02 -17.01 7.51
C SER A 551 -14.70 -16.88 6.17
N THR A 552 -14.00 -16.25 5.22
CA THR A 552 -14.41 -16.21 3.82
C THR A 552 -14.18 -17.55 3.13
N PHE A 553 -13.32 -18.40 3.70
CA PHE A 553 -13.12 -19.78 3.27
C PHE A 553 -14.28 -20.72 3.63
N GLN A 554 -15.32 -20.28 4.35
CA GLN A 554 -16.56 -21.07 4.53
C GLN A 554 -17.22 -21.46 3.21
N SER A 555 -17.02 -20.64 2.16
CA SER A 555 -17.52 -20.91 0.80
C SER A 555 -16.68 -21.91 0.01
N TYR A 556 -15.46 -22.20 0.46
CA TYR A 556 -14.59 -23.19 -0.17
C TYR A 556 -15.04 -24.59 0.25
N GLY A 557 -15.10 -25.51 -0.72
CA GLY A 557 -15.41 -26.91 -0.47
C GLY A 557 -14.34 -27.61 0.35
N GLU A 558 -14.44 -28.94 0.46
CA GLU A 558 -13.40 -29.74 1.10
C GLU A 558 -12.05 -29.63 0.41
N SER A 559 -11.00 -30.10 1.11
CA SER A 559 -9.64 -30.17 0.59
C SER A 559 -9.62 -30.84 -0.80
N SER A 560 -8.90 -30.26 -1.75
CA SER A 560 -8.87 -30.74 -3.13
C SER A 560 -7.48 -31.23 -3.52
N PHE A 561 -7.43 -32.20 -4.42
CA PHE A 561 -6.18 -32.81 -4.87
C PHE A 561 -6.29 -33.23 -6.33
N LYS A 562 -5.15 -33.31 -7.01
CA LYS A 562 -5.08 -33.83 -8.38
C LYS A 562 -4.82 -35.33 -8.36
N SER A 563 -5.71 -36.11 -8.98
CA SER A 563 -5.52 -37.55 -9.17
C SER A 563 -4.24 -37.83 -9.97
N GLY A 564 -3.54 -38.92 -9.63
CA GLY A 564 -2.29 -39.34 -10.29
C GLY A 564 -0.99 -38.83 -9.63
N TYR A 565 -1.06 -37.90 -8.67
CA TYR A 565 0.11 -37.45 -7.90
C TYR A 565 0.33 -38.19 -6.57
N PHE A 566 -0.59 -39.08 -6.22
CA PHE A 566 -0.57 -39.79 -4.93
C PHE A 566 -0.65 -41.29 -5.19
N SER A 567 0.18 -42.06 -4.49
CA SER A 567 0.16 -43.52 -4.50
C SER A 567 -1.02 -44.07 -3.70
N SER A 568 -1.42 -43.36 -2.64
CA SER A 568 -2.62 -43.67 -1.87
C SER A 568 -3.14 -42.43 -1.14
N ILE A 569 -4.46 -42.39 -0.94
CA ILE A 569 -5.15 -41.41 -0.10
C ILE A 569 -6.05 -42.21 0.82
N THR A 570 -5.76 -42.21 2.12
CA THR A 570 -6.46 -43.05 3.08
C THR A 570 -6.98 -42.20 4.25
N PRO A 571 -8.31 -42.04 4.37
CA PRO A 571 -8.93 -41.47 5.56
C PRO A 571 -9.14 -42.54 6.64
N VAL A 572 -8.78 -42.24 7.89
CA VAL A 572 -8.98 -43.09 9.08
C VAL A 572 -9.45 -42.23 10.23
N MET A 573 -10.37 -42.76 11.04
CA MET A 573 -10.74 -42.17 12.31
C MET A 573 -9.78 -42.67 13.40
N ILE A 574 -9.04 -41.75 14.01
CA ILE A 574 -8.20 -42.02 15.18
C ILE A 574 -8.75 -41.16 16.31
N GLU A 575 -9.28 -41.79 17.35
CA GLU A 575 -10.04 -41.11 18.41
C GLU A 575 -11.14 -40.19 17.84
N ASN A 576 -11.01 -38.87 18.02
CA ASN A 576 -11.92 -37.83 17.50
C ASN A 576 -11.37 -37.10 16.26
N LEU A 577 -10.29 -37.60 15.66
CA LEU A 577 -9.63 -37.02 14.50
C LEU A 577 -9.95 -37.84 13.23
N LEU A 578 -10.46 -37.17 12.21
CA LEU A 578 -10.45 -37.68 10.84
C LEU A 578 -9.09 -37.39 10.23
N VAL A 579 -8.24 -38.40 10.20
CA VAL A 579 -6.87 -38.35 9.70
C VAL A 579 -6.87 -38.80 8.24
N THR A 580 -6.42 -37.94 7.34
CA THR A 580 -6.24 -38.28 5.92
C THR A 580 -4.76 -38.23 5.55
N CYS A 581 -4.20 -39.36 5.11
CA CYS A 581 -2.82 -39.44 4.64
C CYS A 581 -2.76 -39.40 3.11
N PHE A 582 -1.99 -38.47 2.56
CA PHE A 582 -1.68 -38.30 1.15
C PHE A 582 -0.25 -38.78 0.89
N LYS A 583 -0.07 -40.03 0.43
CA LYS A 583 1.25 -40.59 0.12
C LYS A 583 1.67 -40.23 -1.29
N PHE A 584 2.88 -39.72 -1.46
CA PHE A 584 3.46 -39.48 -2.78
C PHE A 584 4.08 -40.78 -3.34
N PRO A 585 4.22 -40.91 -4.68
CA PRO A 585 4.89 -42.04 -5.31
C PRO A 585 6.37 -42.18 -4.90
N GLU A 586 6.99 -43.31 -5.26
CA GLU A 586 8.45 -43.51 -5.19
C GLU A 586 9.10 -43.23 -3.82
N ASN A 587 8.35 -43.44 -2.72
CA ASN A 587 8.79 -43.13 -1.37
C ASN A 587 9.28 -41.67 -1.20
N GLU A 588 8.66 -40.73 -1.93
CA GLU A 588 8.99 -39.31 -1.82
C GLU A 588 8.62 -38.72 -0.46
N GLY A 589 7.66 -39.34 0.23
CA GLY A 589 7.13 -38.89 1.51
C GLY A 589 5.61 -38.86 1.53
N PHE A 590 5.06 -38.23 2.56
CA PHE A 590 3.61 -38.09 2.72
C PHE A 590 3.22 -36.81 3.46
N ILE A 591 1.97 -36.42 3.28
CA ILE A 591 1.32 -35.34 4.02
C ILE A 591 0.10 -35.92 4.73
N VAL A 592 -0.02 -35.67 6.03
CA VAL A 592 -1.19 -36.03 6.84
C VAL A 592 -1.96 -34.77 7.19
N HIS A 593 -3.28 -34.79 7.01
CA HIS A 593 -4.21 -33.77 7.52
C HIS A 593 -5.15 -34.42 8.52
N ALA A 594 -5.04 -34.03 9.79
CA ALA A 594 -5.96 -34.44 10.84
C ALA A 594 -6.98 -33.34 11.11
N LYS A 595 -8.26 -33.66 10.89
CA LYS A 595 -9.41 -32.79 11.12
C LYS A 595 -10.15 -33.24 12.36
N ARG A 596 -10.46 -32.33 13.28
CA ARG A 596 -11.24 -32.68 14.46
C ARG A 596 -12.72 -32.85 14.12
N GLN A 597 -13.29 -34.01 14.43
CA GLN A 597 -14.70 -34.33 14.25
C GLN A 597 -15.41 -34.10 15.60
N ASN A 598 -16.28 -33.08 15.66
CA ASN A 598 -17.04 -32.57 16.83
C ASN A 598 -16.40 -31.41 17.61
N ASN A 599 -16.76 -30.19 17.24
CA ASN A 599 -16.35 -28.92 17.88
C ASN A 599 -17.10 -28.59 19.19
N LYS A 600 -18.00 -29.45 19.68
CA LYS A 600 -18.79 -29.17 20.89
C LYS A 600 -18.20 -29.88 22.09
N GLU A 601 -17.11 -29.35 22.64
CA GLU A 601 -16.80 -29.59 24.05
C GLU A 601 -17.76 -28.74 24.89
N PHE A 602 -18.93 -29.29 25.22
CA PHE A 602 -19.76 -28.74 26.27
C PHE A 602 -19.02 -28.87 27.61
N GLY A 603 -18.47 -27.76 28.10
CA GLY A 603 -18.04 -27.61 29.49
C GLY A 603 -16.55 -27.32 29.69
N LYS A 604 -16.27 -26.08 30.11
CA LYS A 604 -14.99 -25.50 30.59
C LYS A 604 -13.79 -25.62 29.63
N LEU A 605 -13.03 -24.54 29.50
CA LEU A 605 -11.71 -24.50 28.85
C LEU A 605 -10.80 -25.59 29.45
N LYS A 606 -10.79 -26.78 28.85
CA LYS A 606 -9.87 -27.85 29.25
C LYS A 606 -8.48 -27.47 28.80
N LEU A 607 -7.54 -27.64 29.72
CA LEU A 607 -6.11 -27.51 29.49
C LEU A 607 -5.70 -28.36 28.27
N GLY A 608 -4.85 -27.84 27.40
CA GLY A 608 -4.39 -28.57 26.23
C GLY A 608 -5.45 -28.74 25.13
N THR A 609 -6.50 -27.92 25.07
CA THR A 609 -7.38 -27.82 23.89
C THR A 609 -6.92 -26.74 22.92
N ALA A 610 -7.30 -26.81 21.64
CA ALA A 610 -7.00 -25.79 20.65
C ALA A 610 -7.56 -24.40 21.05
N ASP A 611 -8.77 -24.35 21.62
CA ASP A 611 -9.35 -23.11 22.15
C ASP A 611 -8.52 -22.55 23.31
N TYR A 612 -8.12 -23.40 24.26
CA TYR A 612 -7.27 -23.01 25.38
C TYR A 612 -5.93 -22.45 24.91
N LEU A 613 -5.25 -23.16 24.00
CA LEU A 613 -4.00 -22.70 23.42
C LEU A 613 -4.20 -21.37 22.71
N PHE A 614 -5.21 -21.24 21.85
CA PHE A 614 -5.45 -20.01 21.11
C PHE A 614 -5.67 -18.81 22.03
N LYS A 615 -6.43 -18.96 23.12
CA LYS A 615 -6.58 -17.89 24.13
C LYS A 615 -5.27 -17.59 24.85
N CYS A 616 -4.50 -18.61 25.21
CA CYS A 616 -3.24 -18.41 25.93
C CYS A 616 -2.15 -17.77 25.07
N TYR A 617 -2.06 -18.14 23.80
CA TYR A 617 -1.18 -17.48 22.84
C TYR A 617 -1.49 -15.99 22.74
N GLN A 618 -2.78 -15.64 22.83
CA GLN A 618 -3.20 -14.25 22.74
C GLN A 618 -2.93 -13.43 24.00
N GLY A 619 -3.07 -14.02 25.19
CA GLY A 619 -3.08 -13.26 26.44
C GLY A 619 -2.04 -13.62 27.49
N ARG A 620 -1.34 -14.75 27.39
CA ARG A 620 -0.46 -15.28 28.45
C ARG A 620 1.01 -15.34 28.08
N LEU A 621 1.35 -15.11 26.81
CA LEU A 621 2.74 -15.04 26.37
C LEU A 621 3.38 -13.70 26.75
N GLY A 622 2.65 -12.60 26.82
CA GLY A 622 3.21 -11.30 27.18
C GLY A 622 3.68 -10.48 25.97
N PRO A 623 3.88 -9.17 26.15
CA PRO A 623 3.76 -8.21 25.05
C PRO A 623 4.95 -8.19 24.07
N ARG A 624 6.09 -8.76 24.46
CA ARG A 624 7.35 -8.77 23.68
C ARG A 624 7.72 -10.12 23.08
N GLU A 625 6.89 -11.16 23.26
CA GLU A 625 7.23 -12.50 22.77
C GLU A 625 7.18 -12.56 21.23
N PHE A 626 6.02 -12.27 20.66
CA PHE A 626 5.83 -12.28 19.22
C PHE A 626 6.45 -11.03 18.59
N LYS A 627 7.41 -11.24 17.67
CA LYS A 627 8.14 -10.15 17.00
C LYS A 627 8.22 -10.30 15.48
N ARG A 628 8.29 -9.16 14.78
CA ARG A 628 8.58 -9.07 13.33
C ARG A 628 10.08 -8.94 13.11
N ASN A 629 10.65 -9.86 12.35
CA ASN A 629 12.08 -9.97 12.14
C ASN A 629 12.54 -9.25 10.86
N ARG A 630 13.80 -8.84 10.80
CA ARG A 630 14.39 -8.16 9.62
C ARG A 630 14.83 -9.20 8.59
N PHE A 631 14.65 -8.92 7.30
CA PHE A 631 15.18 -9.75 6.22
C PHE A 631 16.70 -9.51 6.04
N GLN A 632 17.49 -10.58 5.95
CA GLN A 632 18.96 -10.50 5.78
C GLN A 632 19.41 -10.43 4.30
N HIS A 633 18.70 -11.07 3.36
CA HIS A 633 19.20 -11.34 2.00
C HIS A 633 18.39 -10.74 0.84
N PHE A 634 17.42 -9.87 1.11
CA PHE A 634 16.65 -9.21 0.04
C PHE A 634 17.28 -7.87 -0.37
N LYS A 635 17.02 -7.45 -1.63
CA LYS A 635 17.37 -6.12 -2.18
C LYS A 635 16.84 -4.91 -1.36
N SER A 636 16.12 -5.18 -0.28
CA SER A 636 15.55 -4.23 0.67
C SER A 636 16.08 -4.52 2.08
N GLN A 637 17.40 -4.42 2.26
CA GLN A 637 18.05 -4.53 3.58
C GLN A 637 17.31 -3.64 4.61
N GLY A 638 17.02 -4.20 5.79
CA GLY A 638 16.33 -3.50 6.88
C GLY A 638 14.79 -3.60 6.87
N THR A 639 14.18 -4.17 5.83
CA THR A 639 12.71 -4.41 5.81
C THR A 639 12.34 -5.54 6.77
N ARG A 640 11.17 -5.45 7.42
CA ARG A 640 10.64 -6.45 8.35
C ARG A 640 9.59 -7.37 7.72
N SER A 641 9.52 -8.62 8.19
CA SER A 641 8.46 -9.60 7.88
C SER A 641 7.08 -9.01 8.11
N GLN A 642 6.01 -9.50 7.48
CA GLN A 642 4.65 -9.05 7.82
C GLN A 642 4.09 -9.78 9.06
N GLN A 643 4.51 -11.02 9.24
CA GLN A 643 4.07 -11.90 10.32
C GLN A 643 4.89 -11.65 11.58
N PHE A 644 4.25 -11.81 12.74
CA PHE A 644 4.97 -11.94 14.01
C PHE A 644 5.31 -13.39 14.25
N THR A 645 6.53 -13.63 14.69
CA THR A 645 7.06 -14.98 14.93
C THR A 645 7.65 -15.08 16.33
N LEU A 646 7.59 -16.29 16.88
CA LEU A 646 8.17 -16.68 18.15
C LEU A 646 8.73 -18.08 17.97
N ASN A 647 10.03 -18.26 18.19
CA ASN A 647 10.69 -19.55 18.04
C ASN A 647 11.29 -20.01 19.37
N TYR A 648 11.16 -21.31 19.66
CA TYR A 648 11.79 -21.97 20.79
C TYR A 648 12.51 -23.24 20.33
N GLY A 649 13.62 -23.56 21.00
CA GLY A 649 14.38 -24.77 20.77
C GLY A 649 15.56 -24.61 19.82
N ALA A 650 15.84 -25.63 19.02
CA ALA A 650 17.03 -25.68 18.17
C ALA A 650 17.06 -24.54 17.13
N PRO A 651 18.15 -23.75 17.04
CA PRO A 651 18.29 -22.74 16.01
C PRO A 651 18.53 -23.37 14.64
N TYR A 652 17.95 -22.80 13.58
CA TYR A 652 18.19 -23.23 12.20
C TYR A 652 18.09 -22.04 11.24
N LYS A 653 18.63 -22.17 10.03
CA LYS A 653 18.75 -21.07 9.07
C LYS A 653 17.47 -20.88 8.26
N TYR A 654 16.53 -20.12 8.83
CA TYR A 654 15.30 -19.69 8.16
C TYR A 654 15.52 -18.47 7.24
N CYS A 655 14.65 -18.29 6.24
CA CYS A 655 14.70 -17.15 5.30
C CYS A 655 14.65 -15.75 5.96
N VAL A 656 14.27 -15.69 7.24
CA VAL A 656 14.34 -14.52 8.13
C VAL A 656 15.09 -14.94 9.39
N GLU A 657 15.97 -14.10 9.94
CA GLU A 657 16.65 -14.40 11.21
C GLU A 657 15.62 -14.38 12.35
N VAL A 658 15.16 -15.57 12.75
CA VAL A 658 14.29 -15.74 13.91
C VAL A 658 15.17 -16.19 15.06
N GLU A 659 15.35 -15.31 16.04
CA GLU A 659 15.98 -15.67 17.32
C GLU A 659 15.22 -16.86 17.93
N SER A 660 15.93 -17.96 18.18
CA SER A 660 15.38 -19.11 18.88
C SER A 660 15.65 -18.99 20.37
N LYS A 661 14.59 -19.09 21.18
CA LYS A 661 14.68 -19.04 22.64
C LYS A 661 14.94 -20.43 23.23
N PRO A 662 15.67 -20.53 24.34
CA PRO A 662 15.92 -21.80 25.01
C PRO A 662 14.65 -22.35 25.67
N TRP A 663 14.49 -23.69 25.71
CA TRP A 663 13.29 -24.37 26.20
C TRP A 663 12.98 -24.08 27.67
N GLU A 664 14.00 -23.81 28.47
CA GLU A 664 13.91 -23.47 29.89
C GLU A 664 13.12 -22.18 30.12
N THR A 665 13.07 -21.31 29.11
CA THR A 665 12.31 -20.05 29.15
C THR A 665 10.91 -20.18 28.52
N ALA A 666 10.58 -21.35 27.98
CA ALA A 666 9.33 -21.57 27.26
C ALA A 666 8.13 -21.47 28.20
N LYS A 667 7.19 -20.61 27.81
CA LYS A 667 5.92 -20.46 28.53
C LYS A 667 5.05 -21.68 28.28
N ARG A 668 4.25 -22.04 29.29
CA ARG A 668 3.36 -23.21 29.25
C ARG A 668 2.58 -23.42 27.93
N PRO A 669 2.01 -22.39 27.26
CA PRO A 669 1.30 -22.59 25.99
C PRO A 669 2.18 -23.10 24.84
N ILE A 670 3.49 -22.78 24.86
CA ILE A 670 4.47 -23.24 23.87
C ILE A 670 4.75 -24.74 24.10
N VAL A 671 5.02 -25.11 25.36
CA VAL A 671 5.27 -26.50 25.75
C VAL A 671 4.05 -27.39 25.47
N GLU A 672 2.85 -26.90 25.76
CA GLU A 672 1.61 -27.65 25.48
C GLU A 672 1.35 -27.80 23.97
N ALA A 673 1.65 -26.79 23.15
CA ALA A 673 1.52 -26.89 21.69
C ALA A 673 2.51 -27.92 21.10
N LEU A 674 3.76 -27.94 21.58
CA LEU A 674 4.73 -28.98 21.20
C LEU A 674 4.26 -30.37 21.65
N GLY A 675 3.77 -30.48 22.89
CA GLY A 675 3.25 -31.72 23.45
C GLY A 675 2.09 -32.30 22.65
N GLN A 676 1.17 -31.47 22.14
CA GLN A 676 0.11 -31.93 21.24
C GLN A 676 0.64 -32.50 19.93
N LEU A 677 1.67 -31.89 19.34
CA LEU A 677 2.26 -32.37 18.09
C LEU A 677 3.05 -33.67 18.30
N ASN A 678 3.81 -33.80 19.39
CA ASN A 678 4.47 -35.06 19.76
C ASN A 678 3.44 -36.17 20.02
N HIS A 679 2.38 -35.87 20.79
CA HIS A 679 1.32 -36.84 21.06
C HIS A 679 0.62 -37.29 19.77
N PHE A 680 0.41 -36.39 18.81
CA PHE A 680 -0.16 -36.76 17.51
C PHE A 680 0.77 -37.70 16.72
N VAL A 681 2.09 -37.51 16.79
CA VAL A 681 3.07 -38.46 16.21
C VAL A 681 2.96 -39.83 16.89
N ASP A 682 2.82 -39.88 18.22
CA ASP A 682 2.66 -41.12 18.98
C ASP A 682 1.36 -41.87 18.61
N LEU A 683 0.25 -41.14 18.43
CA LEU A 683 -1.01 -41.69 17.95
C LEU A 683 -0.87 -42.30 16.55
N LEU A 684 -0.19 -41.62 15.62
CA LEU A 684 0.04 -42.17 14.28
C LEU A 684 0.91 -43.44 14.33
N ASN A 685 1.95 -43.44 15.17
CA ASN A 685 2.83 -44.60 15.35
C ASN A 685 2.10 -45.81 15.96
N THR A 686 1.20 -45.57 16.93
CA THR A 686 0.55 -46.63 17.71
C THR A 686 -0.74 -47.13 17.04
N ASP A 687 -1.61 -46.21 16.64
CA ASP A 687 -2.99 -46.53 16.23
C ASP A 687 -3.17 -46.57 14.71
N ALA A 688 -2.26 -45.94 13.96
CA ALA A 688 -2.31 -45.94 12.49
C ALA A 688 -0.96 -46.20 11.79
N PRO A 689 -0.14 -47.19 12.22
CA PRO A 689 1.16 -47.48 11.59
C PRO A 689 1.02 -47.83 10.10
N HIS A 690 -0.10 -48.46 9.72
CA HIS A 690 -0.42 -48.78 8.33
C HIS A 690 -0.53 -47.54 7.41
N LEU A 691 -0.87 -46.37 7.97
CA LEU A 691 -0.94 -45.11 7.22
C LEU A 691 0.42 -44.52 6.92
N ILE A 692 1.43 -44.75 7.75
CA ILE A 692 2.75 -44.10 7.64
C ILE A 692 3.82 -45.05 7.10
N GLY A 693 3.64 -46.36 7.26
CA GLY A 693 4.58 -47.39 6.79
C GLY A 693 5.78 -47.57 7.71
N ASP A 694 6.47 -46.47 8.03
CA ASP A 694 7.61 -46.43 8.95
C ASP A 694 7.25 -45.72 10.26
N ILE A 695 7.90 -46.10 11.35
CA ILE A 695 7.78 -45.40 12.64
C ILE A 695 8.38 -44.00 12.50
N LEU A 696 7.57 -42.99 12.77
CA LEU A 696 7.99 -41.60 12.76
C LEU A 696 8.87 -41.28 13.98
N PRO A 697 9.94 -40.47 13.81
CA PRO A 697 10.75 -40.02 14.94
C PRO A 697 9.92 -39.17 15.91
N GLN A 698 10.01 -39.45 17.21
CA GLN A 698 9.06 -38.95 18.22
C GLN A 698 9.32 -37.53 18.73
N GLU A 699 10.49 -36.95 18.49
CA GLU A 699 10.90 -35.76 19.25
C GLU A 699 11.16 -34.54 18.38
N PHE A 700 10.15 -33.70 18.18
CA PHE A 700 10.39 -32.32 17.76
C PHE A 700 11.31 -31.61 18.78
N ASN A 701 12.27 -30.83 18.29
CA ASN A 701 13.20 -30.05 19.13
C ASN A 701 13.15 -28.54 18.84
N GLU A 702 12.25 -28.10 17.96
CA GLU A 702 11.98 -26.71 17.59
C GLU A 702 10.48 -26.48 17.46
N LEU A 703 10.01 -25.29 17.84
CA LEU A 703 8.63 -24.83 17.60
C LEU A 703 8.60 -23.35 17.18
N LEU A 704 8.38 -23.13 15.89
CA LEU A 704 8.08 -21.81 15.33
C LEU A 704 6.59 -21.54 15.37
N SER A 705 6.20 -20.59 16.20
CA SER A 705 4.86 -20.00 16.18
C SER A 705 4.82 -18.76 15.29
N CYS A 706 3.82 -18.68 14.41
CA CYS A 706 3.66 -17.60 13.45
C CYS A 706 2.23 -17.04 13.49
N CYS A 707 2.11 -15.74 13.78
CA CYS A 707 0.86 -14.98 13.75
C CYS A 707 0.62 -14.36 12.37
N TYR A 708 -0.53 -14.68 11.80
CA TYR A 708 -1.02 -14.14 10.53
C TYR A 708 -2.22 -13.22 10.77
N PHE A 709 -2.34 -12.19 9.94
CA PHE A 709 -3.46 -11.23 9.90
C PHE A 709 -4.28 -11.38 8.62
N PRO A 710 -5.48 -10.79 8.55
CA PRO A 710 -6.29 -10.78 7.34
C PRO A 710 -5.50 -10.34 6.09
N GLY A 711 -5.58 -11.14 5.02
CA GLY A 711 -4.89 -10.84 3.77
C GLY A 711 -3.36 -10.92 3.84
N THR A 712 -2.81 -11.61 4.85
CA THR A 712 -1.41 -12.03 4.92
C THR A 712 -1.28 -13.53 4.61
N GLY A 713 -0.05 -14.03 4.61
CA GLY A 713 0.25 -15.42 4.27
C GLY A 713 1.71 -15.59 3.90
N MET A 714 2.07 -16.77 3.42
CA MET A 714 3.38 -17.03 2.83
C MET A 714 3.19 -17.45 1.38
N ASN A 715 3.93 -16.81 0.49
CA ASN A 715 4.02 -17.24 -0.90
C ASN A 715 4.71 -18.62 -0.97
N PHE A 716 4.65 -19.25 -2.14
CA PHE A 716 5.28 -20.55 -2.37
C PHE A 716 6.76 -20.54 -1.98
N HIS A 717 7.10 -21.33 -0.96
CA HIS A 717 8.45 -21.54 -0.45
C HIS A 717 8.69 -23.02 -0.18
N SER A 718 9.92 -23.38 0.16
CA SER A 718 10.37 -24.75 0.39
C SER A 718 10.88 -24.88 1.81
N ASP A 719 10.70 -26.05 2.42
CA ASP A 719 11.25 -26.42 3.72
C ASP A 719 12.57 -27.20 3.59
N ASP A 720 13.24 -27.15 2.42
CA ASP A 720 14.53 -27.82 2.16
C ASP A 720 15.72 -27.00 2.70
N GLU A 721 15.54 -26.41 3.88
CA GLU A 721 16.55 -25.59 4.56
C GLU A 721 17.56 -26.50 5.28
N ILE A 722 18.82 -26.08 5.33
CA ILE A 722 19.90 -26.85 5.97
C ILE A 722 19.57 -27.07 7.45
N GLY A 723 19.64 -28.33 7.88
CA GLY A 723 19.37 -28.74 9.26
C GLY A 723 17.90 -29.06 9.54
N VAL A 724 16.95 -28.75 8.64
CA VAL A 724 15.56 -29.19 8.82
C VAL A 724 15.45 -30.66 8.46
N GLY A 725 15.07 -31.49 9.43
CA GLY A 725 14.85 -32.93 9.26
C GLY A 725 13.57 -33.24 8.48
N PRO A 726 13.28 -34.54 8.25
CA PRO A 726 12.21 -34.95 7.35
C PRO A 726 10.81 -34.71 7.94
N LEU A 727 10.70 -34.60 9.27
CA LEU A 727 9.45 -34.49 10.00
C LEU A 727 9.13 -33.04 10.37
N ILE A 728 7.97 -32.56 9.89
CA ILE A 728 7.43 -31.24 10.19
C ILE A 728 5.97 -31.38 10.61
N GLY A 729 5.62 -30.92 11.81
CA GLY A 729 4.25 -30.88 12.33
C GLY A 729 3.74 -29.45 12.43
N SER A 730 2.44 -29.21 12.21
CA SER A 730 1.86 -27.87 12.34
C SER A 730 0.45 -27.94 12.94
N LEU A 731 0.24 -27.15 13.99
CA LEU A 731 -1.05 -26.96 14.65
C LEU A 731 -1.67 -25.62 14.21
N SER A 732 -2.91 -25.67 13.73
CA SER A 732 -3.66 -24.51 13.23
C SER A 732 -4.61 -23.95 14.29
N LEU A 733 -4.45 -22.68 14.68
CA LEU A 733 -5.28 -22.01 15.68
C LEU A 733 -5.89 -20.70 15.14
N GLY A 734 -7.21 -20.56 15.21
CA GLY A 734 -7.93 -19.32 14.87
C GLY A 734 -8.61 -19.40 13.50
N SER A 735 -8.54 -18.33 12.71
CA SER A 735 -9.14 -18.28 11.37
C SER A 735 -8.64 -19.40 10.45
N ALA A 736 -9.48 -19.75 9.48
CA ALA A 736 -9.16 -20.75 8.48
C ALA A 736 -8.00 -20.31 7.58
N ALA A 737 -7.32 -21.27 6.98
CA ALA A 737 -6.30 -20.99 5.99
C ALA A 737 -6.29 -22.03 4.87
N LEU A 738 -5.90 -21.58 3.69
CA LEU A 738 -5.73 -22.43 2.52
C LEU A 738 -4.24 -22.70 2.34
N MET A 739 -3.81 -23.93 2.62
CA MET A 739 -2.46 -24.41 2.39
C MET A 739 -2.39 -25.12 1.05
N LYS A 740 -1.46 -24.71 0.18
CA LYS A 740 -1.31 -25.28 -1.16
C LYS A 740 0.07 -25.85 -1.38
N PHE A 741 0.16 -27.05 -1.95
CA PHE A 741 1.41 -27.68 -2.37
C PHE A 741 1.51 -27.72 -3.89
N LYS A 742 2.71 -27.42 -4.39
CA LYS A 742 3.01 -27.32 -5.81
C LYS A 742 4.39 -27.92 -6.09
N MET A 743 4.53 -28.63 -7.21
CA MET A 743 5.83 -29.13 -7.65
C MET A 743 6.81 -28.00 -8.01
N LYS A 744 8.09 -28.18 -7.68
CA LYS A 744 9.19 -27.35 -8.22
C LYS A 744 9.38 -27.69 -9.70
N ALA A 745 9.63 -26.67 -10.52
CA ALA A 745 9.99 -26.90 -11.93
C ALA A 745 11.32 -27.67 -12.01
N PRO A 746 11.45 -28.68 -12.88
CA PRO A 746 12.71 -29.40 -13.05
C PRO A 746 13.81 -28.46 -13.56
N ALA A 747 15.03 -28.65 -13.06
CA ALA A 747 16.19 -27.78 -13.35
C ALA A 747 16.65 -27.78 -14.83
N GLN A 748 16.12 -28.69 -15.67
CA GLN A 748 16.55 -28.91 -17.06
C GLN A 748 15.48 -28.69 -18.14
N SER A 749 14.40 -27.93 -17.87
CA SER A 749 13.39 -27.64 -18.90
C SER A 749 13.58 -26.25 -19.52
N SER A 750 14.63 -26.05 -20.31
CA SER A 750 14.78 -24.86 -21.16
C SER A 750 13.98 -24.93 -22.46
N ASN A 751 13.35 -26.08 -22.79
CA ASN A 751 12.73 -26.33 -24.10
C ASN A 751 11.23 -26.70 -24.10
N LEU A 752 10.47 -26.44 -23.03
CA LEU A 752 9.01 -26.63 -23.02
C LEU A 752 8.29 -25.30 -22.86
N THR A 753 7.96 -24.68 -24.00
CA THR A 753 7.36 -23.34 -24.12
C THR A 753 5.85 -23.28 -23.92
N ASN A 754 5.19 -24.28 -23.29
CA ASN A 754 3.71 -24.27 -23.18
C ASN A 754 3.09 -24.77 -21.87
N TYR A 755 3.86 -24.98 -20.79
CA TYR A 755 3.24 -25.19 -19.47
C TYR A 755 3.21 -23.88 -18.70
N ASN A 756 2.00 -23.36 -18.45
CA ASN A 756 1.79 -22.30 -17.47
C ASN A 756 2.27 -22.82 -16.11
N SER A 757 3.49 -22.45 -15.74
CA SER A 757 4.13 -22.84 -14.48
C SER A 757 3.34 -22.43 -13.23
N ARG A 758 2.27 -21.63 -13.37
CA ARG A 758 1.29 -21.31 -12.33
C ARG A 758 0.31 -22.47 -12.01
N ASP A 759 0.19 -23.50 -12.85
CA ASP A 759 -0.95 -24.45 -12.84
C ASP A 759 -0.71 -25.83 -12.17
N LEU A 760 0.43 -26.07 -11.53
CA LEU A 760 0.74 -27.38 -10.92
C LEU A 760 0.57 -27.42 -9.39
N VAL A 761 -0.46 -26.77 -8.85
CA VAL A 761 -0.91 -27.07 -7.48
C VAL A 761 -1.49 -28.49 -7.46
N VAL A 762 -0.95 -29.36 -6.60
CA VAL A 762 -1.30 -30.79 -6.53
C VAL A 762 -2.18 -31.14 -5.33
N LEU A 763 -2.09 -30.36 -4.26
CA LEU A 763 -2.84 -30.52 -3.02
C LEU A 763 -3.23 -29.16 -2.47
N GLU A 764 -4.50 -29.00 -2.11
CA GLU A 764 -5.04 -27.84 -1.39
C GLU A 764 -5.74 -28.32 -0.11
N LEU A 765 -5.18 -27.96 1.04
CA LEU A 765 -5.73 -28.27 2.35
C LEU A 765 -6.41 -27.02 2.92
N LEU A 766 -7.68 -27.17 3.30
CA LEU A 766 -8.41 -26.17 4.08
C LEU A 766 -8.17 -26.47 5.56
N LEU A 767 -7.34 -25.66 6.21
CA LEU A 767 -6.98 -25.80 7.61
C LEU A 767 -7.96 -24.98 8.46
N LYS A 768 -8.64 -25.65 9.40
CA LYS A 768 -9.54 -25.02 10.37
C LYS A 768 -8.86 -24.88 11.74
N HIS A 769 -9.56 -24.23 12.67
CA HIS A 769 -9.13 -24.18 14.07
C HIS A 769 -9.04 -25.60 14.65
N GLY A 770 -7.91 -25.95 15.24
CA GLY A 770 -7.62 -27.25 15.85
C GLY A 770 -7.12 -28.33 14.88
N ASP A 771 -7.06 -28.05 13.58
CA ASP A 771 -6.50 -29.00 12.61
C ASP A 771 -4.99 -29.14 12.78
N MET A 772 -4.47 -30.34 12.51
CA MET A 772 -3.04 -30.61 12.46
C MET A 772 -2.62 -31.07 11.07
N VAL A 773 -1.43 -30.66 10.64
CA VAL A 773 -0.79 -31.11 9.40
C VAL A 773 0.58 -31.67 9.74
N LEU A 774 0.91 -32.84 9.21
CA LEU A 774 2.23 -33.45 9.33
C LEU A 774 2.80 -33.70 7.93
N GLN A 775 4.05 -33.31 7.72
CA GLN A 775 4.80 -33.56 6.49
C GLN A 775 5.98 -34.47 6.85
N TYR A 776 6.18 -35.52 6.07
CA TYR A 776 7.30 -36.44 6.26
C TYR A 776 8.00 -36.72 4.94
N GLY A 777 9.32 -36.48 4.91
CA GLY A 777 10.23 -36.91 3.84
C GLY A 777 11.09 -35.79 3.25
N PHE A 778 12.40 -36.01 3.16
CA PHE A 778 13.33 -35.06 2.52
C PHE A 778 13.03 -34.84 1.04
N ASN A 779 12.59 -35.89 0.34
CA ASN A 779 12.27 -35.79 -1.08
C ASN A 779 11.02 -34.93 -1.32
N LEU A 780 10.02 -35.01 -0.45
CA LEU A 780 8.86 -34.11 -0.45
C LEU A 780 9.31 -32.64 -0.33
N GLN A 781 10.12 -32.32 0.68
CA GLN A 781 10.63 -30.96 0.90
C GLN A 781 11.49 -30.47 -0.29
N ARG A 782 12.29 -31.35 -0.89
CA ARG A 782 13.12 -31.04 -2.07
C ARG A 782 12.31 -30.86 -3.35
N LYS A 783 11.24 -31.61 -3.57
CA LYS A 783 10.48 -31.61 -4.85
C LYS A 783 9.29 -30.65 -4.83
N PHE A 784 8.76 -30.30 -3.68
CA PHE A 784 7.55 -29.49 -3.56
C PHE A 784 7.81 -28.15 -2.85
N ARG A 785 6.95 -27.18 -3.15
CA ARG A 785 6.84 -25.91 -2.44
C ARG A 785 5.44 -25.80 -1.88
N HIS A 786 5.31 -25.16 -0.73
CA HIS A 786 4.01 -24.90 -0.13
C HIS A 786 3.78 -23.40 0.09
N SER A 787 2.51 -23.02 0.17
CA SER A 787 2.06 -21.65 0.45
C SER A 787 0.90 -21.67 1.43
N ILE A 788 0.69 -20.57 2.12
CA ILE A 788 -0.45 -20.39 3.03
C ILE A 788 -1.11 -19.04 2.74
N LYS A 789 -2.43 -19.05 2.62
CA LYS A 789 -3.25 -17.84 2.53
C LYS A 789 -4.26 -17.83 3.66
N THR A 790 -4.37 -16.71 4.36
CA THR A 790 -5.27 -16.56 5.51
C THR A 790 -6.39 -15.57 5.19
N ASP A 791 -7.58 -15.83 5.73
CA ASP A 791 -8.74 -14.95 5.61
C ASP A 791 -8.98 -14.09 6.86
N GLY A 792 -8.35 -14.43 7.98
CA GLY A 792 -8.40 -13.67 9.22
C GLY A 792 -7.17 -13.84 10.12
N PHE A 793 -7.33 -13.49 11.39
CA PHE A 793 -6.29 -13.64 12.40
C PHE A 793 -6.11 -15.12 12.78
N ARG A 794 -4.89 -15.63 12.66
CA ARG A 794 -4.57 -17.01 13.06
C ARG A 794 -3.15 -17.16 13.54
N ILE A 795 -2.90 -18.24 14.27
CA ILE A 795 -1.59 -18.65 14.75
C ILE A 795 -1.34 -20.06 14.24
N ALA A 796 -0.20 -20.27 13.60
CA ALA A 796 0.30 -21.60 13.28
C ALA A 796 1.48 -21.91 14.20
N ALA A 797 1.43 -23.01 14.94
CA ALA A 797 2.56 -23.51 15.72
C ALA A 797 3.17 -24.68 14.95
N THR A 798 4.33 -24.48 14.34
CA THR A 798 5.01 -25.45 13.49
C THR A 798 6.22 -26.00 14.20
N ALA A 799 6.22 -27.31 14.44
CA ALA A 799 7.31 -28.02 15.08
C ALA A 799 8.17 -28.75 14.04
N ARG A 800 9.49 -28.77 14.27
CA ARG A 800 10.45 -29.46 13.40
C ARG A 800 11.43 -30.28 14.23
N LYS A 801 11.95 -31.33 13.61
CA LYS A 801 13.20 -31.95 14.06
C LYS A 801 14.33 -31.24 13.34
N ILE A 802 15.11 -30.45 14.06
CA ILE A 802 16.35 -29.87 13.56
C ILE A 802 17.48 -30.86 13.83
N GLU A 803 18.17 -31.26 12.76
CA GLU A 803 19.34 -32.12 12.79
C GLU A 803 20.61 -31.29 13.07
N PRO A 804 21.59 -31.84 13.80
CA PRO A 804 22.88 -31.18 13.99
C PRO A 804 23.52 -30.89 12.63
N ILE A 805 23.95 -29.64 12.41
CA ILE A 805 24.75 -29.30 11.24
C ILE A 805 26.12 -29.98 11.44
N MET A 806 26.34 -31.11 10.78
CA MET A 806 27.67 -31.67 10.62
C MET A 806 28.45 -30.70 9.73
N ILE A 807 29.20 -29.78 10.35
CA ILE A 807 30.24 -29.05 9.65
C ILE A 807 31.32 -30.10 9.37
N ASN A 808 31.33 -30.66 8.17
CA ASN A 808 32.52 -31.34 7.68
C ASN A 808 33.61 -30.27 7.59
N LEU A 809 34.46 -30.23 8.61
CA LEU A 809 35.78 -29.62 8.55
C LEU A 809 36.64 -30.53 7.68
N GLU A 810 36.52 -30.40 6.36
CA GLU A 810 37.51 -30.87 5.39
C GLU A 810 38.13 -29.68 4.66
#